data_AF-A0A355SV52-F1
#
_entry.id   AF-A0A355SV52-F1
#
_cell.length_a   1.000
_cell.length_b   1.000
_cell.length_c   1.000
_cell.angle_alpha   90.00
_cell.angle_beta   90.00
_cell.angle_gamma   90.00
#
_symmetry.space_group_name_H-M   'P 1'
#
loop_
_entity.id
_entity.type
_entity.pdbx_description
1 polymer ?
#
loop_
_entity_poly.entity_id
_entity_poly.type
_entity_poly.pdbx_seq_one_letter_code
_entity_poly.pdbx_strand_id
1 'polypeptide(L)'
;TSISTGKRAWKHGIHGFSEPCPATGGIRPITNLSRKTKAVWNIFNQQGWNSNVIGWWPSQPAEPINGVMVSNHFQQAVKNVDEAWPMRAGTVHPKLLEEPLKEMRVHPAELQNEHILPFIPKAAEIDQDKDQSMASCAKIIAEVSGIHAAATACMQLEPWDFMGVYYDGIDHFGHGFMKYHPPRQPWVDEDKFELYKDVVEAGYRYHDMMLGVLLELAGEDTTVMLVSDHGFEPGNLRPQSLPNEPAGPAAEHSPYGMFCLRGPGIQQGERVYGASLLDIAPTLLHLYGLPVGRDMDGKVLVNCFETEQEVQFIDSWDEREGPHDSGQHPQGAQLDVAESRESLKQLVELGYIDEPNPDRGVAIDETIRELQYNLAQAYMDGGRYVEAAGILEKQWQRWPEESRFGTKLLACWLALENGAKARATLELQIERKQAAAVAASEELKKIQDDLKQKEADGVKQAEAKGETYQAEELPRATQQKIRRLTGQSKTNPHAMAYLQGCVLALEGQFEAAIEALKAAEKVQMANRPSLYAKMGEVYTSLENWEDAERCYRKVLEIQPNNHDAYLGLAQVSLKRGFHFNAAGEALASLELIFYNPKAHMIYGSALMALGKPKMAEKTLLTAVAQNPNYIPALQCLETLYGKVLQQPAKAATYRDGVQAARARIAALKTGAPAASEPLSEFPEMPALRGRIQRPTSQTLVVVSGLPRSGTSLMMQMLAAAGLNLVTDQSRAADASNPKGYYEDDRVKQLPGATDRSWLSDCAGQAIKIVAPLLDYLPQDLPCRVIFMQRAPAEIITSQRTMLQRAAKLGAASSDAALARAYAAQLEGASRLMQGRENVEVLPVRHQDALNDPQAVVQQVLDFLQLDGDVGAMVQTVDADLHRVKIPTA
;
A
#
# COMPACT_ATOMS: atom_id res chain seq x y z
N THR A 1 -0.83 11.07 -0.22
CA THR A 1 -0.36 10.27 -1.38
C THR A 1 -1.09 8.96 -1.63
N SER A 2 -1.23 8.04 -0.66
CA SER A 2 -1.87 6.74 -0.93
C SER A 2 -3.31 6.86 -1.43
N ILE A 3 -4.08 7.82 -0.89
CA ILE A 3 -5.44 8.17 -1.35
C ILE A 3 -5.49 8.44 -2.85
N SER A 4 -4.58 9.26 -3.37
CA SER A 4 -4.60 9.67 -4.78
C SER A 4 -3.98 8.65 -5.72
N THR A 5 -3.29 7.62 -5.23
CA THR A 5 -2.57 6.63 -6.07
C THR A 5 -3.17 5.23 -5.98
N GLY A 6 -3.94 4.93 -4.93
CA GLY A 6 -4.42 3.58 -4.63
C GLY A 6 -3.30 2.61 -4.25
N LYS A 7 -2.10 3.11 -3.96
CA LYS A 7 -0.89 2.32 -3.73
C LYS A 7 -0.32 2.63 -2.35
N ARG A 8 0.40 1.66 -1.79
CA ARG A 8 1.12 1.79 -0.52
C ARG A 8 2.49 2.45 -0.68
N ALA A 9 3.05 2.89 0.44
CA ALA A 9 4.27 3.71 0.50
C ALA A 9 5.45 3.15 -0.30
N TRP A 10 5.70 1.85 -0.20
CA TRP A 10 6.82 1.20 -0.91
C TRP A 10 6.63 1.14 -2.43
N LYS A 11 5.42 1.35 -2.96
CA LYS A 11 5.15 1.45 -4.40
C LYS A 11 5.26 2.90 -4.87
N HIS A 12 4.58 3.84 -4.21
CA HIS A 12 4.60 5.24 -4.64
C HIS A 12 5.87 6.01 -4.22
N GLY A 13 6.68 5.48 -3.31
CA GLY A 13 8.00 5.98 -2.96
C GLY A 13 8.06 7.15 -1.97
N ILE A 14 6.92 7.54 -1.38
CA ILE A 14 6.85 8.63 -0.39
C ILE A 14 6.85 8.00 1.01
N HIS A 15 7.93 8.19 1.77
CA HIS A 15 8.13 7.55 3.08
C HIS A 15 8.30 8.53 4.24
N GLY A 16 8.15 9.85 4.03
CA GLY A 16 8.34 10.84 5.08
C GLY A 16 8.16 12.26 4.57
N PHE A 17 8.77 13.22 5.28
CA PHE A 17 8.68 14.65 4.99
C PHE A 17 9.95 15.26 4.39
N SER A 18 11.10 14.58 4.51
CA SER A 18 12.38 15.00 3.94
C SER A 18 13.11 13.83 3.28
N GLU A 19 13.97 14.13 2.33
CA GLU A 19 14.79 13.15 1.62
C GLU A 19 16.19 13.70 1.27
N PRO A 20 17.18 12.83 1.04
CA PRO A 20 18.47 13.25 0.52
C PRO A 20 18.31 13.98 -0.82
N CYS A 21 19.04 15.08 -0.99
CA CYS A 21 19.08 15.84 -2.24
C CYS A 21 20.33 15.44 -3.04
N PRO A 22 20.20 14.67 -4.13
CA PRO A 22 21.35 14.22 -4.91
C PRO A 22 22.16 15.38 -5.52
N ALA A 23 21.50 16.50 -5.80
CA ALA A 23 22.11 17.65 -6.47
C ALA A 23 23.01 18.49 -5.54
N THR A 24 22.59 18.67 -4.29
CA THR A 24 23.30 19.54 -3.33
C THR A 24 24.16 18.76 -2.34
N GLY A 25 24.00 17.42 -2.28
CA GLY A 25 24.64 16.60 -1.25
C GLY A 25 24.18 16.96 0.16
N GLY A 26 22.93 17.41 0.31
CA GLY A 26 22.27 17.70 1.58
C GLY A 26 20.90 17.01 1.65
N ILE A 27 19.94 17.63 2.33
CA ILE A 27 18.56 17.16 2.40
C ILE A 27 17.60 18.18 1.76
N ARG A 28 16.41 17.73 1.36
CA ARG A 28 15.32 18.55 0.80
C ARG A 28 13.98 18.08 1.35
N PRO A 29 12.92 18.92 1.34
CA PRO A 29 11.58 18.44 1.64
C PRO A 29 11.13 17.44 0.56
N ILE A 30 10.29 16.49 0.95
CA ILE A 30 9.60 15.62 0.01
C ILE A 30 8.51 16.42 -0.71
N THR A 31 8.41 16.21 -2.02
CA THR A 31 7.45 16.88 -2.90
C THR A 31 6.70 15.88 -3.79
N ASN A 32 5.81 16.38 -4.63
CA ASN A 32 5.24 15.57 -5.72
C ASN A 32 6.33 14.98 -6.65
N LEU A 33 7.48 15.65 -6.81
CA LEU A 33 8.61 15.17 -7.62
C LEU A 33 9.23 13.88 -7.09
N SER A 34 9.03 13.57 -5.81
CA SER A 34 9.50 12.33 -5.18
C SER A 34 8.55 11.14 -5.45
N ARG A 35 7.34 11.39 -5.96
CA ARG A 35 6.33 10.35 -6.21
C ARG A 35 6.69 9.53 -7.46
N LYS A 36 6.69 8.21 -7.33
CA LYS A 36 7.09 7.25 -8.39
C LYS A 36 5.94 6.71 -9.24
N THR A 37 4.72 7.12 -8.96
CA THR A 37 3.50 6.60 -9.59
C THR A 37 2.54 7.74 -9.93
N LYS A 38 1.70 7.52 -10.93
CA LYS A 38 0.65 8.48 -11.31
C LYS A 38 -0.38 8.60 -10.19
N ALA A 39 -0.75 9.82 -9.85
CA ALA A 39 -1.94 10.09 -9.06
C ALA A 39 -3.18 10.06 -9.98
N VAL A 40 -4.37 10.01 -9.39
CA VAL A 40 -5.64 9.88 -10.12
C VAL A 40 -5.85 11.03 -11.11
N TRP A 41 -5.51 12.27 -10.74
CA TRP A 41 -5.56 13.41 -11.65
C TRP A 41 -4.56 13.31 -12.80
N ASN A 42 -3.41 12.63 -12.63
CA ASN A 42 -2.51 12.36 -13.75
C ASN A 42 -3.13 11.37 -14.73
N ILE A 43 -3.87 10.37 -14.23
CA ILE A 43 -4.58 9.40 -15.06
C ILE A 43 -5.72 10.08 -15.81
N PHE A 44 -6.49 10.96 -15.14
CA PHE A 44 -7.54 11.76 -15.77
C PHE A 44 -6.98 12.70 -16.83
N ASN A 45 -5.83 13.33 -16.57
CA ASN A 45 -5.12 14.15 -17.54
C ASN A 45 -4.79 13.38 -18.83
N GLN A 46 -4.33 12.13 -18.69
CA GLN A 46 -4.05 11.25 -19.83
C GLN A 46 -5.27 10.95 -20.68
N GLN A 47 -6.47 11.03 -20.10
CA GLN A 47 -7.74 10.86 -20.80
C GLN A 47 -8.30 12.19 -21.34
N GLY A 48 -7.61 13.31 -21.13
CA GLY A 48 -8.02 14.63 -21.61
C GLY A 48 -9.03 15.35 -20.71
N TRP A 49 -9.24 14.88 -19.48
CA TRP A 49 -10.17 15.52 -18.53
C TRP A 49 -9.54 16.67 -17.78
N ASN A 50 -10.37 17.66 -17.44
CA ASN A 50 -9.99 18.82 -16.64
C ASN A 50 -10.09 18.47 -15.16
N SER A 51 -8.98 18.59 -14.44
CA SER A 51 -8.90 18.37 -13.00
C SER A 51 -8.55 19.67 -12.29
N ASN A 52 -9.34 20.03 -11.29
CA ASN A 52 -9.00 21.07 -10.32
C ASN A 52 -8.54 20.40 -9.03
N VAL A 53 -7.32 20.69 -8.57
CA VAL A 53 -6.72 20.07 -7.38
C VAL A 53 -6.13 21.16 -6.48
N ILE A 54 -6.70 21.33 -5.29
CA ILE A 54 -6.44 22.49 -4.42
C ILE A 54 -5.94 22.01 -3.05
N GLY A 55 -4.76 22.47 -2.65
CA GLY A 55 -4.17 22.22 -1.33
C GLY A 55 -3.63 20.81 -1.10
N TRP A 56 -3.66 19.92 -2.09
CA TRP A 56 -3.40 18.49 -1.90
C TRP A 56 -1.95 18.19 -1.47
N TRP A 57 -1.72 17.34 -0.47
CA TRP A 57 -0.35 17.01 -0.05
C TRP A 57 0.19 15.68 -0.67
N PRO A 58 1.45 15.66 -1.18
CA PRO A 58 2.28 16.79 -1.58
C PRO A 58 1.96 17.22 -3.03
N SER A 59 1.83 18.51 -3.30
CA SER A 59 1.53 19.07 -4.63
C SER A 59 2.44 20.22 -5.06
N GLN A 60 3.44 20.62 -4.25
CA GLN A 60 4.45 21.59 -4.65
C GLN A 60 5.62 20.91 -5.38
N PRO A 61 6.11 21.41 -6.54
CA PRO A 61 5.49 22.44 -7.37
C PRO A 61 4.23 21.94 -8.08
N ALA A 62 3.31 22.86 -8.37
CA ALA A 62 2.03 22.57 -9.02
C ALA A 62 2.24 21.87 -10.37
N GLU A 63 1.62 20.69 -10.52
CA GLU A 63 1.69 19.87 -11.72
C GLU A 63 0.97 20.53 -12.90
N PRO A 64 1.53 20.47 -14.12
CA PRO A 64 0.96 21.07 -15.32
C PRO A 64 -0.19 20.23 -15.91
N ILE A 65 -1.23 19.97 -15.13
CA ILE A 65 -2.42 19.24 -15.55
C ILE A 65 -3.38 20.11 -16.40
N ASN A 66 -4.32 19.50 -17.09
CA ASN A 66 -5.46 20.12 -17.73
C ASN A 66 -6.42 20.54 -16.61
N GLY A 67 -6.72 21.84 -16.49
CA GLY A 67 -7.42 22.42 -15.34
C GLY A 67 -6.46 23.15 -14.41
N VAL A 68 -6.78 23.20 -13.12
CA VAL A 68 -6.08 24.02 -12.12
C VAL A 68 -5.40 23.15 -11.06
N MET A 69 -4.15 23.48 -10.71
CA MET A 69 -3.46 22.94 -9.54
C MET A 69 -3.02 24.09 -8.64
N VAL A 70 -3.51 24.10 -7.39
CA VAL A 70 -3.05 25.01 -6.33
C VAL A 70 -2.35 24.18 -5.27
N SER A 71 -1.07 24.45 -5.05
CA SER A 71 -0.25 23.59 -4.20
C SER A 71 -0.57 23.74 -2.71
N ASN A 72 -0.17 22.76 -1.91
CA ASN A 72 -0.30 22.76 -0.46
C ASN A 72 0.55 23.83 0.26
N HIS A 73 1.28 24.69 -0.48
CA HIS A 73 2.00 25.84 0.05
C HIS A 73 1.26 27.16 -0.15
N PHE A 74 0.15 27.17 -0.89
CA PHE A 74 -0.59 28.38 -1.26
C PHE A 74 -1.03 29.23 -0.07
N GLN A 75 -1.57 28.59 0.95
CA GLN A 75 -2.18 29.24 2.10
C GLN A 75 -1.18 29.82 3.11
N GLN A 76 0.11 29.49 2.98
CA GLN A 76 1.11 29.79 4.01
C GLN A 76 1.46 31.28 4.06
N ALA A 77 1.32 31.88 5.24
CA ALA A 77 1.80 33.23 5.56
C ALA A 77 3.21 33.16 6.17
N VAL A 78 4.22 33.52 5.39
CA VAL A 78 5.65 33.29 5.71
C VAL A 78 6.34 34.47 6.42
N LYS A 79 5.67 35.62 6.52
CA LYS A 79 6.21 36.87 7.08
C LYS A 79 5.12 37.65 7.80
N ASN A 80 5.52 38.69 8.54
CA ASN A 80 4.58 39.62 9.18
C ASN A 80 3.75 40.39 8.13
N VAL A 81 2.57 40.86 8.51
CA VAL A 81 1.65 41.58 7.61
C VAL A 81 2.25 42.87 7.05
N ASP A 82 3.12 43.51 7.81
CA ASP A 82 3.82 44.75 7.43
C ASP A 82 4.97 44.49 6.44
N GLU A 83 5.30 43.22 6.20
CA GLU A 83 6.33 42.79 5.25
C GLU A 83 5.70 42.19 3.99
N ALA A 84 6.37 42.37 2.85
CA ALA A 84 5.95 41.71 1.62
C ALA A 84 6.05 40.18 1.76
N TRP A 85 4.90 39.49 1.67
CA TRP A 85 4.76 38.04 1.83
C TRP A 85 4.34 37.37 0.49
N PRO A 86 5.23 37.33 -0.51
CA PRO A 86 4.90 36.84 -1.84
C PRO A 86 4.49 35.36 -1.81
N MET A 87 3.60 34.99 -2.73
CA MET A 87 3.30 33.59 -2.99
C MET A 87 4.53 32.91 -3.60
N ARG A 88 4.82 31.67 -3.19
CA ARG A 88 5.98 30.93 -3.69
C ARG A 88 5.81 30.62 -5.19
N ALA A 89 6.92 30.62 -5.94
CA ALA A 89 6.88 30.26 -7.35
C ALA A 89 6.40 28.82 -7.55
N GLY A 90 5.67 28.56 -8.64
CA GLY A 90 5.15 27.22 -8.94
C GLY A 90 4.06 26.75 -7.98
N THR A 91 3.45 27.65 -7.20
CA THR A 91 2.31 27.32 -6.33
C THR A 91 1.02 27.12 -7.11
N VAL A 92 0.86 27.80 -8.25
CA VAL A 92 -0.36 27.79 -9.04
C VAL A 92 -0.05 27.40 -10.49
N HIS A 93 -0.85 26.48 -11.03
CA HIS A 93 -0.94 26.18 -12.45
C HIS A 93 -2.42 26.24 -12.87
N PRO A 94 -2.76 26.82 -14.05
CA PRO A 94 -1.89 27.52 -14.97
C PRO A 94 -1.42 28.88 -14.45
N LYS A 95 -0.28 29.35 -14.94
CA LYS A 95 0.35 30.60 -14.50
C LYS A 95 -0.56 31.83 -14.59
N LEU A 96 -1.52 31.84 -15.51
CA LEU A 96 -2.46 32.95 -15.67
C LEU A 96 -3.37 33.16 -14.44
N LEU A 97 -3.57 32.12 -13.63
CA LEU A 97 -4.37 32.18 -12.39
C LEU A 97 -3.54 32.57 -11.16
N GLU A 98 -2.23 32.76 -11.31
CA GLU A 98 -1.32 33.05 -10.19
C GLU A 98 -1.70 34.35 -9.46
N GLU A 99 -1.89 35.45 -10.18
CA GLU A 99 -2.25 36.74 -9.57
C GLU A 99 -3.71 36.78 -9.05
N PRO A 100 -4.74 36.35 -9.80
CA PRO A 100 -6.10 36.32 -9.28
C PRO A 100 -6.26 35.47 -8.01
N LEU A 101 -5.62 34.30 -7.95
CA LEU A 101 -5.71 33.45 -6.75
C LEU A 101 -4.88 33.99 -5.60
N LYS A 102 -3.75 34.64 -5.87
CA LYS A 102 -2.92 35.26 -4.82
C LYS A 102 -3.68 36.30 -3.99
N GLU A 103 -4.62 37.04 -4.60
CA GLU A 103 -5.49 38.00 -3.90
C GLU A 103 -6.52 37.32 -2.97
N MET A 104 -6.72 36.01 -3.09
CA MET A 104 -7.65 35.23 -2.25
C MET A 104 -7.00 34.66 -0.98
N ARG A 105 -5.68 34.83 -0.81
CA ARG A 105 -4.95 34.39 0.39
C ARG A 105 -5.29 35.33 1.54
N VAL A 106 -5.57 34.76 2.72
CA VAL A 106 -5.86 35.53 3.93
C VAL A 106 -4.62 35.53 4.82
N HIS A 107 -4.15 36.71 5.23
CA HIS A 107 -3.09 36.79 6.23
C HIS A 107 -3.69 36.67 7.65
N PRO A 108 -3.06 35.96 8.61
CA PRO A 108 -3.60 35.82 9.97
C PRO A 108 -3.87 37.15 10.68
N ALA A 109 -3.09 38.19 10.39
CA ALA A 109 -3.25 39.53 10.96
C ALA A 109 -4.44 40.33 10.38
N GLU A 110 -5.05 39.87 9.27
CA GLU A 110 -6.28 40.48 8.75
C GLU A 110 -7.51 40.10 9.58
N LEU A 111 -7.41 39.00 10.34
CA LEU A 111 -8.49 38.52 11.19
C LEU A 111 -8.69 39.43 12.40
N GLN A 112 -9.86 40.08 12.44
CA GLN A 112 -10.36 40.80 13.60
C GLN A 112 -10.83 39.85 14.72
N ASN A 113 -10.99 40.40 15.94
CA ASN A 113 -11.40 39.66 17.12
C ASN A 113 -12.73 38.91 16.92
N GLU A 114 -13.67 39.49 16.18
CA GLU A 114 -14.98 38.91 15.88
C GLU A 114 -14.87 37.59 15.12
N HIS A 115 -13.79 37.36 14.37
CA HIS A 115 -13.54 36.09 13.68
C HIS A 115 -12.97 35.01 14.62
N ILE A 116 -12.32 35.42 15.72
CA ILE A 116 -11.66 34.52 16.67
C ILE A 116 -12.62 34.11 17.81
N LEU A 117 -13.47 35.04 18.26
CA LEU A 117 -14.41 34.80 19.37
C LEU A 117 -15.30 33.55 19.22
N PRO A 118 -15.75 33.14 18.02
CA PRO A 118 -16.49 31.89 17.85
C PRO A 118 -15.69 30.62 18.23
N PHE A 119 -14.35 30.69 18.19
CA PHE A 119 -13.44 29.59 18.55
C PHE A 119 -12.95 29.72 19.99
N ILE A 120 -12.65 30.96 20.42
CA ILE A 120 -12.12 31.27 21.75
C ILE A 120 -13.00 32.38 22.35
N PRO A 121 -14.13 32.05 23.00
CA PRO A 121 -15.09 33.04 23.49
C PRO A 121 -14.50 34.04 24.51
N LYS A 122 -13.46 33.62 25.23
CA LYS A 122 -12.74 34.41 26.24
C LYS A 122 -11.39 34.95 25.73
N ALA A 123 -11.23 35.16 24.42
CA ALA A 123 -9.97 35.59 23.82
C ALA A 123 -9.37 36.85 24.46
N ALA A 124 -10.20 37.77 24.95
CA ALA A 124 -9.78 39.00 25.62
C ALA A 124 -9.06 38.78 26.97
N GLU A 125 -9.18 37.59 27.57
CA GLU A 125 -8.51 37.22 28.84
C GLU A 125 -7.08 36.70 28.60
N ILE A 126 -6.66 36.50 27.34
CA ILE A 126 -5.38 35.87 27.00
C ILE A 126 -4.27 36.92 26.87
N ASP A 127 -3.26 36.79 27.72
CA ASP A 127 -2.00 37.52 27.58
C ASP A 127 -1.15 36.89 26.45
N GLN A 128 -1.16 37.52 25.27
CA GLN A 128 -0.45 37.02 24.09
C GLN A 128 1.07 36.93 24.28
N ASP A 129 1.69 37.75 25.14
CA ASP A 129 3.13 37.67 25.39
C ASP A 129 3.51 36.37 26.12
N LYS A 130 2.54 35.73 26.78
CA LYS A 130 2.71 34.47 27.51
C LYS A 130 2.07 33.27 26.80
N ASP A 131 1.02 33.48 26.01
CA ASP A 131 0.26 32.43 25.35
C ASP A 131 -0.10 32.78 23.89
N GLN A 132 0.58 32.11 22.95
CA GLN A 132 0.43 32.30 21.51
C GLN A 132 -0.70 31.43 20.88
N SER A 133 -1.54 30.81 21.71
CA SER A 133 -2.62 29.93 21.21
C SER A 133 -3.64 30.69 20.36
N MET A 134 -3.95 31.95 20.70
CA MET A 134 -4.86 32.78 19.88
C MET A 134 -4.27 33.05 18.48
N ALA A 135 -3.00 33.42 18.40
CA ALA A 135 -2.30 33.59 17.13
C ALA A 135 -2.26 32.29 16.32
N SER A 136 -2.07 31.15 16.99
CA SER A 136 -2.12 29.83 16.35
C SER A 136 -3.51 29.51 15.78
N CYS A 137 -4.59 29.82 16.53
CA CYS A 137 -5.96 29.66 16.05
C CYS A 137 -6.25 30.57 14.85
N ALA A 138 -5.85 31.85 14.91
CA ALA A 138 -6.01 32.80 13.81
C ALA A 138 -5.27 32.32 12.55
N LYS A 139 -4.05 31.78 12.70
CA LYS A 139 -3.30 31.21 11.59
C LYS A 139 -4.06 30.09 10.88
N ILE A 140 -4.60 29.14 11.65
CA ILE A 140 -5.34 28.00 11.08
C ILE A 140 -6.58 28.49 10.34
N ILE A 141 -7.34 29.43 10.91
CA ILE A 141 -8.52 30.02 10.27
C ILE A 141 -8.13 30.64 8.92
N ALA A 142 -7.12 31.51 8.90
CA ALA A 142 -6.67 32.20 7.70
C ALA A 142 -6.19 31.24 6.60
N GLU A 143 -5.40 30.22 6.97
CA GLU A 143 -4.89 29.22 6.03
C GLU A 143 -6.05 28.44 5.37
N VAL A 144 -7.01 27.99 6.17
CA VAL A 144 -8.18 27.25 5.69
C VAL A 144 -9.10 28.14 4.84
N SER A 145 -9.32 29.40 5.25
CA SER A 145 -10.08 30.37 4.45
C SER A 145 -9.46 30.59 3.07
N GLY A 146 -8.13 30.69 2.98
CA GLY A 146 -7.42 30.84 1.71
C GLY A 146 -7.63 29.64 0.77
N ILE A 147 -7.51 28.41 1.28
CA ILE A 147 -7.79 27.20 0.48
C ILE A 147 -9.26 27.17 0.02
N HIS A 148 -10.20 27.51 0.91
CA HIS A 148 -11.61 27.51 0.56
C HIS A 148 -11.97 28.58 -0.48
N ALA A 149 -11.39 29.78 -0.38
CA ALA A 149 -11.56 30.84 -1.37
C ALA A 149 -11.03 30.40 -2.75
N ALA A 150 -9.83 29.81 -2.82
CA ALA A 150 -9.30 29.27 -4.07
C ALA A 150 -10.17 28.14 -4.64
N ALA A 151 -10.62 27.21 -3.79
CA ALA A 151 -11.46 26.09 -4.22
C ALA A 151 -12.80 26.56 -4.81
N THR A 152 -13.51 27.44 -4.12
CA THR A 152 -14.80 27.97 -4.57
C THR A 152 -14.68 28.81 -5.84
N ALA A 153 -13.62 29.62 -5.96
CA ALA A 153 -13.33 30.36 -7.18
C ALA A 153 -13.07 29.43 -8.38
N CYS A 154 -12.23 28.41 -8.21
CA CYS A 154 -11.95 27.44 -9.28
C CYS A 154 -13.19 26.64 -9.69
N MET A 155 -14.07 26.27 -8.74
CA MET A 155 -15.32 25.58 -9.09
C MET A 155 -16.29 26.43 -9.91
N GLN A 156 -16.27 27.76 -9.71
CA GLN A 156 -17.18 28.70 -10.39
C GLN A 156 -16.64 29.21 -11.72
N LEU A 157 -15.32 29.42 -11.82
CA LEU A 157 -14.70 30.18 -12.90
C LEU A 157 -13.94 29.31 -13.90
N GLU A 158 -13.54 28.09 -13.50
CA GLU A 158 -12.71 27.21 -14.33
C GLU A 158 -13.44 25.90 -14.64
N PRO A 159 -13.27 25.33 -15.85
CA PRO A 159 -13.88 24.05 -16.19
C PRO A 159 -13.25 22.90 -15.41
N TRP A 160 -14.07 21.97 -14.94
CA TRP A 160 -13.58 20.77 -14.25
C TRP A 160 -14.51 19.57 -14.48
N ASP A 161 -13.89 18.42 -14.73
CA ASP A 161 -14.49 17.10 -14.70
C ASP A 161 -14.22 16.41 -13.36
N PHE A 162 -13.13 16.78 -12.66
CA PHE A 162 -12.76 16.32 -11.33
C PHE A 162 -12.33 17.48 -10.45
N MET A 163 -12.82 17.53 -9.20
CA MET A 163 -12.42 18.50 -8.18
C MET A 163 -11.90 17.76 -6.94
N GLY A 164 -10.65 18.02 -6.56
CA GLY A 164 -10.01 17.49 -5.37
C GLY A 164 -9.56 18.62 -4.44
N VAL A 165 -10.11 18.69 -3.23
CA VAL A 165 -9.73 19.72 -2.24
C VAL A 165 -9.23 19.02 -0.98
N TYR A 166 -8.09 19.49 -0.47
CA TYR A 166 -7.52 19.01 0.78
C TYR A 166 -7.46 20.14 1.80
N TYR A 167 -8.01 19.89 2.99
CA TYR A 167 -7.97 20.80 4.14
C TYR A 167 -7.15 20.16 5.27
N ASP A 168 -6.11 20.84 5.72
CA ASP A 168 -5.28 20.46 6.89
C ASP A 168 -5.82 21.07 8.20
N GLY A 169 -6.81 21.96 8.12
CA GLY A 169 -7.31 22.74 9.26
C GLY A 169 -7.75 21.92 10.47
N ILE A 170 -8.51 20.84 10.27
CA ILE A 170 -8.98 19.98 11.37
C ILE A 170 -7.79 19.31 12.09
N ASP A 171 -6.77 18.87 11.34
CA ASP A 171 -5.56 18.28 11.93
C ASP A 171 -4.80 19.32 12.76
N HIS A 172 -4.64 20.54 12.23
CA HIS A 172 -3.97 21.62 12.96
C HIS A 172 -4.75 22.08 14.21
N PHE A 173 -6.09 22.16 14.15
CA PHE A 173 -6.92 22.40 15.34
C PHE A 173 -6.77 21.27 16.36
N GLY A 174 -6.70 20.02 15.88
CA GLY A 174 -6.47 18.83 16.70
C GLY A 174 -5.17 18.92 17.49
N HIS A 175 -4.04 19.06 16.80
CA HIS A 175 -2.72 19.17 17.46
C HIS A 175 -2.62 20.36 18.41
N GLY A 176 -3.23 21.51 18.06
CA GLY A 176 -3.23 22.68 18.92
C GLY A 176 -4.07 22.52 20.20
N PHE A 177 -5.27 21.94 20.07
CA PHE A 177 -6.36 22.14 21.03
C PHE A 177 -7.10 20.88 21.50
N MET A 178 -6.84 19.68 20.92
CA MET A 178 -7.52 18.44 21.31
C MET A 178 -7.31 18.08 22.79
N LYS A 179 -6.17 18.44 23.38
CA LYS A 179 -5.92 18.29 24.83
C LYS A 179 -6.91 19.08 25.71
N TYR A 180 -7.50 20.15 25.20
CA TYR A 180 -8.50 20.95 25.92
C TYR A 180 -9.94 20.55 25.59
N HIS A 181 -10.17 19.74 24.56
CA HIS A 181 -11.51 19.29 24.19
C HIS A 181 -12.19 18.52 25.34
N PRO A 182 -13.49 18.74 25.62
CA PRO A 182 -14.21 17.99 26.66
C PRO A 182 -14.23 16.47 26.42
N PRO A 183 -14.17 15.64 27.47
CA PRO A 183 -14.09 16.00 28.89
C PRO A 183 -12.70 16.47 29.32
N ARG A 184 -12.58 17.32 30.36
CA ARG A 184 -11.27 17.75 30.88
C ARG A 184 -10.49 16.57 31.44
N GLN A 185 -9.23 16.41 31.02
CA GLN A 185 -8.34 15.40 31.59
C GLN A 185 -7.70 15.90 32.90
N PRO A 186 -7.39 15.02 33.89
CA PRO A 186 -6.87 15.44 35.19
C PRO A 186 -5.53 16.22 35.14
N TRP A 187 -4.75 16.01 34.08
CA TRP A 187 -3.46 16.66 33.85
C TRP A 187 -3.56 17.97 33.06
N VAL A 188 -4.78 18.36 32.65
CA VAL A 188 -5.05 19.62 31.93
C VAL A 188 -5.46 20.68 32.94
N ASP A 189 -4.75 21.81 32.89
CA ASP A 189 -5.03 23.00 33.68
C ASP A 189 -6.46 23.52 33.45
N GLU A 190 -7.14 23.91 34.52
CA GLU A 190 -8.56 24.29 34.47
C GLU A 190 -8.79 25.62 33.76
N ASP A 191 -7.93 26.61 33.99
CA ASP A 191 -8.04 27.91 33.35
C ASP A 191 -7.82 27.77 31.83
N LYS A 192 -6.79 27.02 31.42
CA LYS A 192 -6.56 26.73 29.99
C LYS A 192 -7.69 25.91 29.36
N PHE A 193 -8.26 24.96 30.09
CA PHE A 193 -9.42 24.22 29.61
C PHE A 193 -10.60 25.16 29.34
N GLU A 194 -10.93 26.04 30.27
CA GLU A 194 -12.04 26.98 30.14
C GLU A 194 -11.86 28.00 29.00
N LEU A 195 -10.62 28.32 28.64
CA LEU A 195 -10.31 29.19 27.50
C LEU A 195 -10.47 28.48 26.14
N TYR A 196 -10.06 27.21 26.05
CA TYR A 196 -9.80 26.55 24.76
C TYR A 196 -10.68 25.34 24.44
N LYS A 197 -11.55 24.90 25.34
CA LYS A 197 -12.39 23.70 25.17
C LYS A 197 -13.27 23.72 23.91
N ASP A 198 -13.66 24.90 23.42
CA ASP A 198 -14.58 25.07 22.31
C ASP A 198 -13.89 25.12 20.92
N VAL A 199 -12.55 25.26 20.88
CA VAL A 199 -11.80 25.51 19.63
C VAL A 199 -11.96 24.38 18.62
N VAL A 200 -11.87 23.12 19.07
CA VAL A 200 -12.00 21.96 18.19
C VAL A 200 -13.41 21.87 17.60
N GLU A 201 -14.44 22.02 18.43
CA GLU A 201 -15.83 21.97 17.96
C GLU A 201 -16.14 23.12 16.99
N ALA A 202 -15.65 24.33 17.28
CA ALA A 202 -15.75 25.47 16.37
C ALA A 202 -15.02 25.20 15.03
N GLY A 203 -13.86 24.55 15.07
CA GLY A 203 -13.13 24.08 13.88
C GLY A 203 -13.96 23.15 12.99
N TYR A 204 -14.67 22.19 13.58
CA TYR A 204 -15.58 21.31 12.84
C TYR A 204 -16.79 22.07 12.27
N ARG A 205 -17.41 22.97 13.04
CA ARG A 205 -18.53 23.81 12.56
C ARG A 205 -18.11 24.70 11.39
N TYR A 206 -16.90 25.24 11.43
CA TYR A 206 -16.37 26.04 10.33
C TYR A 206 -16.19 25.21 9.05
N HIS A 207 -15.66 23.99 9.16
CA HIS A 207 -15.56 23.06 8.03
C HIS A 207 -16.92 22.58 7.51
N ASP A 208 -17.90 22.40 8.38
CA ASP A 208 -19.28 22.06 7.97
C ASP A 208 -19.92 23.17 7.13
N MET A 209 -19.73 24.44 7.50
CA MET A 209 -20.16 25.59 6.70
C MET A 209 -19.50 25.61 5.31
N MET A 210 -18.18 25.38 5.26
CA MET A 210 -17.44 25.32 3.99
C MET A 210 -17.87 24.13 3.13
N LEU A 211 -18.12 22.97 3.73
CA LEU A 211 -18.65 21.79 3.05
C LEU A 211 -20.03 22.10 2.45
N GLY A 212 -20.89 22.81 3.17
CA GLY A 212 -22.19 23.26 2.65
C GLY A 212 -22.07 24.05 1.34
N VAL A 213 -21.14 25.03 1.29
CA VAL A 213 -20.86 25.81 0.08
C VAL A 213 -20.33 24.93 -1.06
N LEU A 214 -19.39 24.03 -0.77
CA LEU A 214 -18.84 23.13 -1.79
C LEU A 214 -19.90 22.18 -2.37
N LEU A 215 -20.82 21.69 -1.52
CA LEU A 215 -21.93 20.85 -1.95
C LEU A 215 -22.93 21.61 -2.83
N GLU A 216 -23.21 22.88 -2.50
CA GLU A 216 -24.05 23.76 -3.33
C GLU A 216 -23.43 23.98 -4.71
N LEU A 217 -22.12 24.28 -4.77
CA LEU A 217 -21.40 24.49 -6.03
C LEU A 217 -21.24 23.21 -6.85
N ALA A 218 -21.12 22.05 -6.21
CA ALA A 218 -21.04 20.76 -6.90
C ALA A 218 -22.37 20.39 -7.58
N GLY A 219 -23.51 20.82 -7.04
CA GLY A 219 -24.83 20.48 -7.55
C GLY A 219 -25.23 19.02 -7.29
N GLU A 220 -26.42 18.64 -7.76
CA GLU A 220 -26.99 17.30 -7.51
C GLU A 220 -26.44 16.21 -8.46
N ASP A 221 -25.94 16.60 -9.63
CA ASP A 221 -25.44 15.68 -10.66
C ASP A 221 -23.98 15.23 -10.42
N THR A 222 -23.29 15.84 -9.45
CA THR A 222 -21.90 15.51 -9.09
C THR A 222 -21.85 14.45 -8.00
N THR A 223 -20.99 13.45 -8.19
CA THR A 223 -20.65 12.52 -7.11
C THR A 223 -19.60 13.15 -6.18
N VAL A 224 -19.94 13.31 -4.90
CA VAL A 224 -19.09 13.90 -3.87
C VAL A 224 -18.63 12.81 -2.90
N MET A 225 -17.31 12.75 -2.68
CA MET A 225 -16.67 11.86 -1.72
C MET A 225 -15.97 12.69 -0.64
N LEU A 226 -16.37 12.52 0.63
CA LEU A 226 -15.74 13.13 1.79
C LEU A 226 -14.87 12.08 2.49
N VAL A 227 -13.58 12.38 2.66
CA VAL A 227 -12.60 11.46 3.22
C VAL A 227 -11.78 12.18 4.28
N SER A 228 -11.61 11.53 5.44
CA SER A 228 -10.61 11.87 6.45
C SER A 228 -9.78 10.61 6.68
N ASP A 229 -8.46 10.75 6.64
CA ASP A 229 -7.51 9.64 6.70
C ASP A 229 -7.26 9.13 8.11
N HIS A 230 -7.48 9.99 9.09
CA HIS A 230 -7.40 9.69 10.51
C HIS A 230 -8.33 10.62 11.29
N GLY A 231 -8.59 10.26 12.55
CA GLY A 231 -9.29 11.10 13.50
C GLY A 231 -8.34 11.52 14.62
N PHE A 232 -8.88 12.09 15.69
CA PHE A 232 -8.17 12.31 16.95
C PHE A 232 -8.88 11.56 18.07
N GLU A 233 -8.15 11.18 19.11
CA GLU A 233 -8.74 10.61 20.33
C GLU A 233 -9.31 11.73 21.21
N PRO A 234 -10.65 11.88 21.36
CA PRO A 234 -11.22 12.97 22.14
C PRO A 234 -11.42 12.60 23.62
N GLY A 235 -11.31 11.32 23.96
CA GLY A 235 -11.66 10.76 25.25
C GLY A 235 -10.49 10.67 26.23
N ASN A 236 -10.51 9.61 27.03
CA ASN A 236 -9.58 9.39 28.15
C ASN A 236 -8.25 8.76 27.73
N LEU A 237 -8.10 8.40 26.45
CA LEU A 237 -6.88 7.81 25.90
C LEU A 237 -5.90 8.86 25.34
N ARG A 238 -6.21 10.16 25.47
CA ARG A 238 -5.33 11.25 25.05
C ARG A 238 -3.96 11.14 25.72
N PRO A 239 -2.86 11.24 24.94
CA PRO A 239 -1.52 11.16 25.50
C PRO A 239 -1.24 12.41 26.36
N GLN A 240 -0.77 12.19 27.60
CA GLN A 240 -0.31 13.30 28.47
C GLN A 240 0.96 13.96 27.92
N SER A 241 1.79 13.20 27.21
CA SER A 241 3.04 13.66 26.60
C SER A 241 3.29 12.94 25.30
N LEU A 242 3.75 13.66 24.28
CA LEU A 242 4.15 13.10 23.00
C LEU A 242 5.50 12.40 23.09
N PRO A 243 5.72 11.33 22.31
CA PRO A 243 7.03 10.72 22.20
C PRO A 243 8.01 11.70 21.56
N ASN A 244 9.23 11.75 22.09
CA ASN A 244 10.31 12.58 21.54
C ASN A 244 11.01 11.84 20.39
N GLU A 245 10.30 11.68 19.28
CA GLU A 245 10.77 11.09 18.02
C GLU A 245 10.15 11.83 16.82
N PRO A 246 10.76 11.77 15.63
CA PRO A 246 10.19 12.35 14.41
C PRO A 246 8.77 11.84 14.15
N ALA A 247 7.86 12.77 13.78
CA ALA A 247 6.43 12.52 13.65
C ALA A 247 5.73 12.04 14.96
N GLY A 248 6.30 12.36 16.12
CA GLY A 248 5.69 12.08 17.42
C GLY A 248 4.27 12.61 17.65
N PRO A 249 3.85 13.76 17.06
CA PRO A 249 2.46 14.22 17.11
C PRO A 249 1.43 13.20 16.62
N ALA A 250 1.79 12.29 15.72
CA ALA A 250 0.88 11.25 15.22
C ALA A 250 0.35 10.30 16.32
N ALA A 251 0.95 10.31 17.52
CA ALA A 251 0.44 9.57 18.67
C ALA A 251 -0.91 10.09 19.21
N GLU A 252 -1.34 11.28 18.81
CA GLU A 252 -2.65 11.85 19.15
C GLU A 252 -3.77 11.38 18.22
N HIS A 253 -3.40 10.83 17.07
CA HIS A 253 -4.34 10.41 16.04
C HIS A 253 -5.08 9.14 16.44
N SER A 254 -6.39 9.13 16.20
CA SER A 254 -7.15 7.90 16.04
C SER A 254 -6.79 7.28 14.68
N PRO A 255 -6.51 5.97 14.62
CA PRO A 255 -6.22 5.30 13.35
C PRO A 255 -7.45 5.22 12.42
N TYR A 256 -8.64 5.57 12.91
CA TYR A 256 -9.87 5.61 12.14
C TYR A 256 -10.23 7.06 11.80
N GLY A 257 -10.47 7.32 10.52
CA GLY A 257 -11.05 8.57 10.00
C GLY A 257 -12.51 8.40 9.56
N MET A 258 -12.92 9.16 8.56
CA MET A 258 -14.30 9.20 8.06
C MET A 258 -14.36 8.98 6.55
N PHE A 259 -15.41 8.32 6.08
CA PHE A 259 -15.72 8.16 4.66
C PHE A 259 -17.22 8.34 4.42
N CYS A 260 -17.58 9.29 3.55
CA CYS A 260 -18.95 9.47 3.05
C CYS A 260 -18.91 9.60 1.52
N LEU A 261 -19.94 9.08 0.85
CA LEU A 261 -20.10 9.18 -0.61
C LEU A 261 -21.56 9.48 -0.92
N ARG A 262 -21.81 10.43 -1.81
CA ARG A 262 -23.15 10.80 -2.31
C ARG A 262 -23.06 11.13 -3.79
N GLY A 263 -24.01 10.65 -4.59
CA GLY A 263 -24.09 11.00 -6.01
C GLY A 263 -25.07 10.11 -6.77
N PRO A 264 -25.26 10.36 -8.08
CA PRO A 264 -26.07 9.50 -8.93
C PRO A 264 -25.60 8.03 -8.90
N GLY A 265 -26.52 7.09 -8.69
CA GLY A 265 -26.23 5.65 -8.65
C GLY A 265 -25.54 5.15 -7.37
N ILE A 266 -25.39 6.00 -6.35
CA ILE A 266 -24.84 5.65 -5.03
C ILE A 266 -25.98 5.37 -4.05
N GLN A 267 -25.85 4.30 -3.26
CA GLN A 267 -26.84 3.91 -2.25
C GLN A 267 -27.07 5.00 -1.19
N GLN A 268 -28.32 5.22 -0.82
CA GLN A 268 -28.71 6.23 0.17
C GLN A 268 -28.89 5.63 1.57
N GLY A 269 -28.34 6.29 2.59
CA GLY A 269 -28.53 5.90 4.00
C GLY A 269 -27.81 4.61 4.42
N GLU A 270 -26.98 4.05 3.54
CA GLU A 270 -26.29 2.78 3.76
C GLU A 270 -24.89 2.98 4.34
N ARG A 271 -24.44 2.02 5.15
CA ARG A 271 -23.09 2.02 5.72
C ARG A 271 -22.13 1.25 4.81
N VAL A 272 -21.03 1.90 4.43
CA VAL A 272 -19.94 1.26 3.70
C VAL A 272 -18.95 0.64 4.68
N TYR A 273 -18.88 -0.69 4.69
CA TYR A 273 -17.98 -1.44 5.56
C TYR A 273 -16.65 -1.75 4.88
N GLY A 274 -15.55 -1.67 5.63
CA GLY A 274 -14.24 -2.13 5.17
C GLY A 274 -13.61 -1.29 4.07
N ALA A 275 -13.90 0.01 4.06
CA ALA A 275 -13.22 0.98 3.23
C ALA A 275 -11.86 1.34 3.85
N SER A 276 -10.88 1.57 2.98
CA SER A 276 -9.55 2.04 3.34
C SER A 276 -9.13 3.19 2.43
N LEU A 277 -8.09 3.93 2.84
CA LEU A 277 -7.55 5.02 2.05
C LEU A 277 -7.02 4.57 0.68
N LEU A 278 -6.67 3.29 0.54
CA LEU A 278 -6.21 2.73 -0.72
C LEU A 278 -7.35 2.58 -1.73
N ASP A 279 -8.60 2.52 -1.27
CA ASP A 279 -9.77 2.22 -2.10
C ASP A 279 -10.33 3.45 -2.84
N ILE A 280 -9.86 4.64 -2.48
CA ILE A 280 -10.34 5.92 -3.03
C ILE A 280 -10.00 6.04 -4.52
N ALA A 281 -8.73 5.97 -4.91
CA ALA A 281 -8.35 6.09 -6.33
C ALA A 281 -8.95 4.98 -7.22
N PRO A 282 -8.95 3.68 -6.85
CA PRO A 282 -9.65 2.64 -7.62
C PRO A 282 -11.14 2.93 -7.80
N THR A 283 -11.82 3.39 -6.75
CA THR A 283 -13.25 3.73 -6.82
C THR A 283 -13.51 4.94 -7.72
N LEU A 284 -12.65 5.96 -7.66
CA LEU A 284 -12.70 7.09 -8.58
C LEU A 284 -12.49 6.65 -10.03
N LEU A 285 -11.49 5.81 -10.34
CA LEU A 285 -11.30 5.30 -11.70
C LEU A 285 -12.54 4.57 -12.21
N HIS A 286 -13.15 3.71 -11.37
CA HIS A 286 -14.37 2.97 -11.71
C HIS A 286 -15.56 3.90 -11.97
N LEU A 287 -15.75 4.95 -11.16
CA LEU A 287 -16.81 5.96 -11.35
C LEU A 287 -16.74 6.64 -12.72
N TYR A 288 -15.54 6.80 -13.26
CA TYR A 288 -15.30 7.40 -14.57
C TYR A 288 -15.26 6.35 -15.71
N GLY A 289 -15.60 5.09 -15.43
CA GLY A 289 -15.56 4.01 -16.42
C GLY A 289 -14.16 3.61 -16.86
N LEU A 290 -13.13 3.93 -16.07
CA LEU A 290 -11.75 3.56 -16.36
C LEU A 290 -11.37 2.25 -15.66
N PRO A 291 -10.50 1.43 -16.29
CA PRO A 291 -10.02 0.21 -15.67
C PRO A 291 -9.09 0.50 -14.48
N VAL A 292 -9.14 -0.36 -13.47
CA VAL A 292 -8.31 -0.30 -12.27
C VAL A 292 -6.98 -1.03 -12.52
N GLY A 293 -5.88 -0.45 -12.04
CA GLY A 293 -4.56 -1.09 -12.10
C GLY A 293 -4.46 -2.28 -11.15
N ARG A 294 -4.03 -3.44 -11.63
CA ARG A 294 -3.78 -4.64 -10.79
C ARG A 294 -2.65 -4.44 -9.79
N ASP A 295 -1.80 -3.44 -10.03
CA ASP A 295 -0.74 -3.02 -9.14
C ASP A 295 -1.19 -2.03 -8.04
N MET A 296 -2.44 -1.56 -8.06
CA MET A 296 -3.05 -0.84 -6.94
C MET A 296 -3.32 -1.81 -5.78
N ASP A 297 -3.04 -1.37 -4.55
CA ASP A 297 -3.28 -2.16 -3.34
C ASP A 297 -4.75 -2.06 -2.88
N GLY A 298 -5.44 -0.99 -3.27
CA GLY A 298 -6.86 -0.81 -2.97
C GLY A 298 -7.79 -1.51 -3.96
N LYS A 299 -9.06 -1.53 -3.59
CA LYS A 299 -10.18 -2.13 -4.35
C LYS A 299 -11.25 -1.08 -4.64
N VAL A 300 -12.10 -1.38 -5.62
CA VAL A 300 -13.34 -0.62 -5.84
C VAL A 300 -14.31 -0.94 -4.70
N LEU A 301 -14.91 0.08 -4.10
CA LEU A 301 -15.97 -0.06 -3.09
C LEU A 301 -17.31 -0.41 -3.76
N VAL A 302 -17.39 -1.56 -4.43
CA VAL A 302 -18.57 -1.97 -5.22
C VAL A 302 -19.90 -1.98 -4.46
N ASN A 303 -19.84 -2.06 -3.13
CA ASN A 303 -21.01 -2.03 -2.25
C ASN A 303 -21.60 -0.64 -2.04
N CYS A 304 -20.98 0.44 -2.53
CA CYS A 304 -21.58 1.77 -2.46
C CYS A 304 -22.60 2.05 -3.59
N PHE A 305 -22.65 1.21 -4.62
CA PHE A 305 -23.48 1.42 -5.81
C PHE A 305 -24.84 0.74 -5.69
N GLU A 306 -25.90 1.35 -6.23
CA GLU A 306 -27.27 0.80 -6.22
C GLU A 306 -27.40 -0.48 -7.05
N THR A 307 -26.54 -0.66 -8.04
CA THR A 307 -26.54 -1.79 -8.96
C THR A 307 -25.24 -2.59 -8.86
N GLU A 308 -25.29 -3.86 -9.21
CA GLU A 308 -24.10 -4.71 -9.28
C GLU A 308 -23.09 -4.14 -10.28
N GLN A 309 -21.82 -4.08 -9.87
CA GLN A 309 -20.75 -3.44 -10.63
C GLN A 309 -19.77 -4.48 -11.17
N GLU A 310 -19.44 -4.39 -12.46
CA GLU A 310 -18.33 -5.14 -13.07
C GLU A 310 -17.09 -4.27 -13.13
N VAL A 311 -16.01 -4.69 -12.46
CA VAL A 311 -14.75 -3.92 -12.40
C VAL A 311 -13.81 -4.37 -13.52
N GLN A 312 -13.43 -3.43 -14.37
CA GLN A 312 -12.41 -3.66 -15.40
C GLN A 312 -11.00 -3.48 -14.85
N PHE A 313 -10.05 -4.25 -15.37
CA PHE A 313 -8.66 -4.23 -14.91
C PHE A 313 -7.65 -4.06 -16.05
N ILE A 314 -6.56 -3.38 -15.76
CA ILE A 314 -5.31 -3.36 -16.54
C ILE A 314 -4.13 -3.72 -15.63
N ASP A 315 -2.96 -4.03 -16.20
CA ASP A 315 -1.79 -4.38 -15.38
C ASP A 315 -1.31 -3.22 -14.50
N SER A 316 -1.06 -2.06 -15.11
CA SER A 316 -0.67 -0.83 -14.39
C SER A 316 -0.97 0.41 -15.22
N TRP A 317 -1.29 1.51 -14.54
CA TRP A 317 -1.33 2.84 -15.16
C TRP A 317 0.06 3.48 -15.29
N ASP A 318 1.07 3.06 -14.52
CA ASP A 318 2.38 3.73 -14.52
C ASP A 318 3.11 3.56 -15.85
N GLU A 319 3.05 2.36 -16.43
CA GLU A 319 3.74 2.02 -17.69
C GLU A 319 2.91 2.34 -18.94
N ARG A 320 1.64 2.72 -18.77
CA ARG A 320 0.72 2.97 -19.87
C ARG A 320 0.83 4.41 -20.38
N GLU A 321 1.07 4.56 -21.67
CA GLU A 321 0.90 5.84 -22.36
C GLU A 321 -0.58 6.06 -22.70
N GLY A 322 -1.04 7.30 -22.55
CA GLY A 322 -2.39 7.74 -22.89
C GLY A 322 -2.41 8.59 -24.15
N PRO A 323 -3.60 8.94 -24.68
CA PRO A 323 -3.74 9.86 -25.80
C PRO A 323 -3.21 11.27 -25.49
N HIS A 324 -3.10 11.62 -24.20
CA HIS A 324 -2.49 12.85 -23.71
C HIS A 324 -1.34 12.55 -22.74
N ASP A 325 -0.49 13.56 -22.49
CA ASP A 325 0.52 13.49 -21.44
C ASP A 325 -0.12 13.31 -20.04
N SER A 326 0.66 12.86 -19.06
CA SER A 326 0.25 12.67 -17.67
C SER A 326 0.08 13.94 -16.84
N GLY A 327 0.55 15.09 -17.33
CA GLY A 327 0.63 16.32 -16.56
C GLY A 327 1.65 16.24 -15.41
N GLN A 328 2.53 15.24 -15.38
CA GLN A 328 3.60 15.14 -14.39
C GLN A 328 4.78 16.01 -14.80
N HIS A 329 5.55 16.51 -13.83
CA HIS A 329 6.82 17.16 -14.14
C HIS A 329 7.81 16.16 -14.76
N PRO A 330 8.73 16.64 -15.63
CA PRO A 330 9.79 15.82 -16.17
C PRO A 330 10.62 15.13 -15.08
N GLN A 331 11.02 13.89 -15.35
CA GLN A 331 11.86 13.13 -14.42
C GLN A 331 13.17 13.90 -14.14
N GLY A 332 13.49 14.08 -12.85
CA GLY A 332 14.69 14.81 -12.44
C GLY A 332 14.51 16.32 -12.28
N ALA A 333 13.29 16.86 -12.39
CA ALA A 333 12.99 18.22 -11.97
C ALA A 333 13.45 18.46 -10.52
N GLN A 334 13.91 19.69 -10.24
CA GLN A 334 14.42 20.09 -8.93
C GLN A 334 13.77 21.38 -8.47
N LEU A 335 13.55 21.48 -7.16
CA LEU A 335 13.18 22.71 -6.49
C LEU A 335 14.38 23.68 -6.40
N ASP A 336 14.07 24.95 -6.21
CA ASP A 336 15.08 25.93 -5.82
C ASP A 336 15.64 25.63 -4.40
N VAL A 337 16.92 25.96 -4.20
CA VAL A 337 17.65 25.67 -2.96
C VAL A 337 17.17 26.55 -1.81
N ALA A 338 16.80 27.81 -2.07
CA ALA A 338 16.29 28.69 -1.03
C ALA A 338 14.91 28.23 -0.53
N GLU A 339 14.03 27.87 -1.46
CA GLU A 339 12.70 27.31 -1.17
C GLU A 339 12.77 26.01 -0.35
N SER A 340 13.72 25.13 -0.68
CA SER A 340 13.94 23.88 0.04
C SER A 340 14.31 24.12 1.51
N ARG A 341 15.09 25.17 1.81
CA ARG A 341 15.50 25.50 3.20
C ARG A 341 14.34 26.02 4.04
N GLU A 342 13.52 26.89 3.48
CA GLU A 342 12.38 27.47 4.19
C GLU A 342 11.34 26.39 4.53
N SER A 343 11.05 25.50 3.59
CA SER A 343 10.14 24.37 3.79
C SER A 343 10.64 23.41 4.88
N LEU A 344 11.95 23.12 4.92
CA LEU A 344 12.54 22.31 5.98
C LEU A 344 12.41 22.98 7.35
N LYS A 345 12.65 24.29 7.43
CA LYS A 345 12.51 25.04 8.68
C LYS A 345 11.08 24.94 9.23
N GLN A 346 10.08 25.04 8.36
CA GLN A 346 8.69 24.89 8.75
C GLN A 346 8.37 23.48 9.25
N LEU A 347 8.88 22.44 8.59
CA LEU A 347 8.72 21.05 9.05
C LEU A 347 9.36 20.81 10.43
N VAL A 348 10.48 21.49 10.72
CA VAL A 348 11.11 21.48 12.05
C VAL A 348 10.23 22.20 13.07
N GLU A 349 9.72 23.40 12.75
CA GLU A 349 8.84 24.18 13.63
C GLU A 349 7.53 23.42 13.97
N LEU A 350 7.02 22.61 13.03
CA LEU A 350 5.86 21.73 13.22
C LEU A 350 6.18 20.41 13.94
N GLY A 351 7.46 20.08 14.15
CA GLY A 351 7.88 18.83 14.79
C GLY A 351 7.75 17.58 13.90
N TYR A 352 7.59 17.75 12.58
CA TYR A 352 7.56 16.65 11.63
C TYR A 352 8.94 16.03 11.40
N ILE A 353 9.99 16.86 11.47
CA ILE A 353 11.39 16.44 11.38
C ILE A 353 12.21 17.10 12.49
N ASP A 354 13.30 16.46 12.90
CA ASP A 354 14.28 17.09 13.78
C ASP A 354 15.07 18.18 13.03
N GLU A 355 15.60 19.14 13.79
CA GLU A 355 16.51 20.14 13.22
C GLU A 355 17.71 19.44 12.57
N PRO A 356 17.93 19.62 11.25
CA PRO A 356 18.98 18.90 10.55
C PRO A 356 20.35 19.18 11.14
N ASN A 357 21.17 18.14 11.30
CA ASN A 357 22.54 18.30 11.78
C ASN A 357 23.33 19.29 10.89
N PRO A 358 24.12 20.22 11.47
CA PRO A 358 24.98 21.11 10.69
C PRO A 358 25.96 20.36 9.76
N ASP A 359 26.36 19.14 10.14
CA ASP A 359 27.10 18.24 9.26
C ASP A 359 26.15 17.58 8.24
N ARG A 360 26.37 17.87 6.96
CA ARG A 360 25.52 17.37 5.86
C ARG A 360 25.51 15.86 5.75
N GLY A 361 26.65 15.20 6.00
CA GLY A 361 26.75 13.75 5.94
C GLY A 361 25.92 13.11 7.04
N VAL A 362 25.97 13.67 8.24
CA VAL A 362 25.15 13.22 9.38
C VAL A 362 23.66 13.46 9.10
N ALA A 363 23.28 14.65 8.63
CA ALA A 363 21.88 14.97 8.30
C ALA A 363 21.29 14.05 7.22
N ILE A 364 22.08 13.68 6.20
CA ILE A 364 21.66 12.70 5.19
C ILE A 364 21.44 11.33 5.83
N ASP A 365 22.37 10.89 6.68
CA ASP A 365 22.32 9.57 7.30
C ASP A 365 21.13 9.43 8.26
N GLU A 366 20.86 10.48 9.06
CA GLU A 366 19.67 10.60 9.91
C GLU A 366 18.37 10.60 9.07
N THR A 367 18.35 11.32 7.95
CA THR A 367 17.18 11.33 7.05
C THR A 367 16.93 9.96 6.43
N ILE A 368 17.97 9.26 5.98
CA ILE A 368 17.86 7.90 5.44
C ILE A 368 17.37 6.93 6.52
N ARG A 369 17.86 7.07 7.76
CA ARG A 369 17.41 6.29 8.91
C ARG A 369 15.89 6.44 9.12
N GLU A 370 15.37 7.67 9.14
CA GLU A 370 13.92 7.90 9.29
C GLU A 370 13.10 7.36 8.11
N LEU A 371 13.55 7.56 6.87
CA LEU A 371 12.87 7.03 5.68
C LEU A 371 12.81 5.49 5.68
N GLN A 372 13.88 4.83 6.11
CA GLN A 372 13.91 3.38 6.24
C GLN A 372 13.04 2.89 7.39
N TYR A 373 13.02 3.59 8.52
CA TYR A 373 12.11 3.28 9.62
C TYR A 373 10.64 3.37 9.17
N ASN A 374 10.25 4.45 8.49
CA ASN A 374 8.89 4.60 7.98
C ASN A 374 8.54 3.58 6.89
N LEU A 375 9.50 3.22 6.02
CA LEU A 375 9.32 2.12 5.07
C LEU A 375 9.08 0.78 5.78
N ALA A 376 9.81 0.49 6.85
CA ALA A 376 9.60 -0.71 7.66
C ALA A 376 8.20 -0.68 8.31
N GLN A 377 7.75 0.46 8.84
CA GLN A 377 6.39 0.60 9.38
C GLN A 377 5.33 0.37 8.31
N ALA A 378 5.50 0.93 7.11
CA ALA A 378 4.61 0.66 5.99
C ALA A 378 4.56 -0.85 5.67
N TYR A 379 5.73 -1.50 5.57
CA TYR A 379 5.76 -2.96 5.36
C TYR A 379 5.03 -3.74 6.45
N MET A 380 5.18 -3.35 7.73
CA MET A 380 4.43 -3.96 8.83
C MET A 380 2.91 -3.81 8.65
N ASP A 381 2.43 -2.61 8.30
CA ASP A 381 1.02 -2.35 8.00
C ASP A 381 0.51 -3.15 6.78
N GLY A 382 1.41 -3.43 5.84
CA GLY A 382 1.18 -4.33 4.71
C GLY A 382 1.25 -5.83 5.00
N GLY A 383 1.53 -6.24 6.24
CA GLY A 383 1.81 -7.64 6.58
C GLY A 383 3.14 -8.19 6.08
N ARG A 384 4.03 -7.35 5.54
CA ARG A 384 5.37 -7.69 5.01
C ARG A 384 6.44 -7.64 6.11
N TYR A 385 6.23 -8.43 7.17
CA TYR A 385 7.07 -8.41 8.38
C TYR A 385 8.52 -8.87 8.14
N VAL A 386 8.77 -9.70 7.13
CA VAL A 386 10.14 -10.17 6.82
C VAL A 386 10.99 -9.02 6.29
N GLU A 387 10.46 -8.24 5.35
CA GLU A 387 11.10 -7.07 4.78
C GLU A 387 11.29 -5.97 5.83
N ALA A 388 10.26 -5.74 6.67
CA ALA A 388 10.36 -4.81 7.80
C ALA A 388 11.47 -5.23 8.78
N ALA A 389 11.51 -6.50 9.19
CA ALA A 389 12.53 -7.00 10.11
C ALA A 389 13.94 -6.85 9.54
N GLY A 390 14.14 -7.11 8.24
CA GLY A 390 15.43 -6.95 7.58
C GLY A 390 15.95 -5.51 7.57
N ILE A 391 15.05 -4.52 7.47
CA ILE A 391 15.40 -3.10 7.62
C ILE A 391 15.73 -2.79 9.08
N LEU A 392 14.82 -3.14 10.00
CA LEU A 392 14.93 -2.79 11.43
C LEU A 392 16.16 -3.42 12.10
N GLU A 393 16.54 -4.63 11.72
CA GLU A 393 17.75 -5.30 12.23
C GLU A 393 19.01 -4.53 11.83
N LYS A 394 19.14 -4.12 10.57
CA LYS A 394 20.29 -3.31 10.10
C LYS A 394 20.32 -1.94 10.77
N GLN A 395 19.17 -1.30 10.88
CA GLN A 395 19.03 0.00 11.54
C GLN A 395 19.46 -0.12 13.01
N TRP A 396 18.97 -1.12 13.74
CA TRP A 396 19.28 -1.27 15.16
C TRP A 396 20.70 -1.76 15.44
N GLN A 397 21.35 -2.43 14.49
CA GLN A 397 22.79 -2.72 14.57
C GLN A 397 23.63 -1.44 14.45
N ARG A 398 23.24 -0.53 13.56
CA ARG A 398 23.97 0.72 13.32
C ARG A 398 23.68 1.79 14.38
N TRP A 399 22.45 1.85 14.89
CA TRP A 399 21.99 2.78 15.92
C TRP A 399 21.45 2.01 17.14
N PRO A 400 22.33 1.40 17.95
CA PRO A 400 21.92 0.54 19.07
C PRO A 400 21.12 1.25 20.17
N GLU A 401 21.30 2.56 20.30
CA GLU A 401 20.59 3.44 21.24
C GLU A 401 19.11 3.67 20.87
N GLU A 402 18.75 3.49 19.59
CA GLU A 402 17.41 3.71 19.05
C GLU A 402 16.47 2.54 19.36
N SER A 403 16.04 2.46 20.61
CA SER A 403 15.21 1.36 21.12
C SER A 403 13.86 1.16 20.40
N ARG A 404 13.37 2.16 19.65
CA ARG A 404 12.17 2.02 18.82
C ARG A 404 12.36 0.97 17.73
N PHE A 405 13.59 0.83 17.19
CA PHE A 405 13.90 -0.21 16.20
C PHE A 405 13.80 -1.60 16.81
N GLY A 406 14.39 -1.83 17.99
CA GLY A 406 14.27 -3.08 18.72
C GLY A 406 12.82 -3.44 19.07
N THR A 407 12.01 -2.45 19.45
CA THR A 407 10.57 -2.64 19.73
C THR A 407 9.79 -3.08 18.49
N LYS A 408 9.98 -2.40 17.35
CA LYS A 408 9.30 -2.77 16.09
C LYS A 408 9.83 -4.08 15.52
N LEU A 409 11.13 -4.37 15.69
CA LEU A 409 11.74 -5.64 15.30
C LEU A 409 11.16 -6.80 16.10
N LEU A 410 11.00 -6.64 17.41
CA LEU A 410 10.31 -7.60 18.26
C LEU A 410 8.88 -7.83 17.79
N ALA A 411 8.13 -6.76 17.47
CA ALA A 411 6.78 -6.88 16.91
C ALA A 411 6.76 -7.67 15.59
N CYS A 412 7.76 -7.50 14.72
CA CYS A 412 7.89 -8.32 13.51
C CYS A 412 8.11 -9.80 13.84
N TRP A 413 8.98 -10.13 14.80
CA TRP A 413 9.21 -11.53 15.19
C TRP A 413 8.00 -12.17 15.88
N LEU A 414 7.24 -11.38 16.67
CA LEU A 414 5.97 -11.81 17.23
C LEU A 414 4.96 -12.12 16.13
N ALA A 415 4.81 -11.24 15.14
CA ALA A 415 3.90 -11.44 14.00
C ALA A 415 4.31 -12.61 13.09
N LEU A 416 5.62 -12.88 12.99
CA LEU A 416 6.17 -14.03 12.27
C LEU A 416 6.19 -15.34 13.09
N GLU A 417 5.68 -15.30 14.33
CA GLU A 417 5.69 -16.42 15.27
C GLU A 417 7.09 -17.02 15.52
N ASN A 418 8.14 -16.19 15.48
CA ASN A 418 9.52 -16.62 15.69
C ASN A 418 9.97 -16.40 17.14
N GLY A 419 9.62 -17.33 18.03
CA GLY A 419 9.91 -17.25 19.47
C GLY A 419 11.39 -17.04 19.79
N ALA A 420 12.29 -17.77 19.12
CA ALA A 420 13.73 -17.66 19.37
C ALA A 420 14.28 -16.26 19.05
N LYS A 421 13.92 -15.69 17.89
CA LYS A 421 14.34 -14.32 17.53
C LYS A 421 13.66 -13.27 18.40
N ALA A 422 12.38 -13.48 18.75
CA ALA A 422 11.64 -12.58 19.63
C ALA A 422 12.31 -12.49 21.02
N ARG A 423 12.65 -13.64 21.62
CA ARG A 423 13.36 -13.71 22.91
C ARG A 423 14.73 -13.05 22.84
N ALA A 424 15.55 -13.39 21.85
CA ALA A 424 16.87 -12.77 21.69
C ALA A 424 16.79 -11.24 21.49
N THR A 425 15.80 -10.77 20.74
CA THR A 425 15.55 -9.34 20.53
C THR A 425 15.14 -8.65 21.83
N LEU A 426 14.28 -9.27 22.63
CA LEU A 426 13.85 -8.74 23.93
C LEU A 426 15.01 -8.68 24.92
N GLU A 427 15.81 -9.74 25.03
CA GLU A 427 16.99 -9.79 25.92
C GLU A 427 17.99 -8.68 25.56
N LEU A 428 18.30 -8.54 24.27
CA LEU A 428 19.17 -7.47 23.78
C LEU A 428 18.60 -6.07 24.04
N GLN A 429 17.28 -5.89 23.91
CA GLN A 429 16.61 -4.63 24.20
C GLN A 429 16.73 -4.27 25.68
N ILE A 430 16.55 -5.24 26.58
CA ILE A 430 16.69 -5.05 28.03
C ILE A 430 18.13 -4.68 28.36
N GLU A 431 19.11 -5.42 27.83
CA GLU A 431 20.54 -5.16 28.04
C GLU A 431 20.92 -3.74 27.61
N ARG A 432 20.58 -3.35 26.37
CA ARG A 432 20.88 -2.02 25.83
C ARG A 432 20.19 -0.91 26.61
N LYS A 433 18.94 -1.10 27.03
CA LYS A 433 18.21 -0.12 27.87
C LYS A 433 18.85 0.05 29.24
N GLN A 434 19.28 -1.03 29.88
CA GLN A 434 19.97 -0.98 31.16
C GLN A 434 21.33 -0.26 31.03
N ALA A 435 22.12 -0.62 30.01
CA ALA A 435 23.40 0.04 29.73
C ALA A 435 23.23 1.54 29.45
N ALA A 436 22.26 1.91 28.61
CA ALA A 436 21.94 3.31 28.32
C ALA A 436 21.47 4.07 29.57
N ALA A 437 20.68 3.42 30.44
CA ALA A 437 20.21 4.03 31.68
C ALA A 437 21.35 4.33 32.66
N VAL A 438 22.33 3.42 32.78
CA VAL A 438 23.54 3.63 33.59
C VAL A 438 24.36 4.80 33.03
N ALA A 439 24.68 4.77 31.73
CA ALA A 439 25.45 5.84 31.08
C ALA A 439 24.77 7.21 31.20
N ALA A 440 23.46 7.27 30.98
CA ALA A 440 22.70 8.51 31.10
C ALA A 440 22.64 9.03 32.54
N SER A 441 22.56 8.14 33.53
CA SER A 441 22.60 8.52 34.95
C SER A 441 23.95 9.11 35.35
N GLU A 442 25.04 8.53 34.86
CA GLU A 442 26.40 9.04 35.11
C GLU A 442 26.61 10.41 34.46
N GLU A 443 26.17 10.60 33.22
CA GLU A 443 26.28 11.88 32.51
C GLU A 443 25.40 12.96 33.15
N LEU A 444 24.18 12.61 33.55
CA LEU A 444 23.28 13.51 34.26
C LEU A 444 23.87 13.94 35.61
N LYS A 445 24.51 13.03 36.34
CA LYS A 445 25.22 13.36 37.57
C LYS A 445 26.36 14.34 37.32
N LYS A 446 27.18 14.13 36.28
CA LYS A 446 28.25 15.08 35.91
C LYS A 446 27.70 16.48 35.61
N ILE A 447 26.63 16.57 34.81
CA ILE A 447 25.98 17.86 34.51
C ILE A 447 25.46 18.50 35.80
N GLN A 448 24.83 17.75 36.70
CA GLN A 448 24.33 18.27 37.97
C GLN A 448 25.46 18.76 38.89
N ASP A 449 26.57 18.03 38.96
CA ASP A 449 27.74 18.40 39.77
C ASP A 449 28.42 19.66 39.19
N ASP A 450 28.56 19.76 37.86
CA ASP A 450 29.09 20.95 37.19
C ASP A 450 28.20 22.19 37.41
N LEU A 451 26.87 22.03 37.35
CA LEU A 451 25.92 23.11 37.59
C LEU A 451 25.97 23.59 39.04
N LYS A 452 26.04 22.68 40.01
CA LYS A 452 26.22 23.02 41.43
C LYS A 452 27.54 23.75 41.68
N GLN A 453 28.61 23.33 41.02
CA GLN A 453 29.92 23.98 41.15
C GLN A 453 29.89 25.40 40.59
N LYS A 454 29.30 25.60 39.40
CA LYS A 454 29.12 26.93 38.80
C LYS A 454 28.26 27.85 39.66
N GLU A 455 27.17 27.33 40.23
CA GLU A 455 26.32 28.06 41.16
C GLU A 455 27.13 28.48 42.40
N ALA A 456 27.87 27.56 43.02
CA ALA A 456 28.70 27.86 44.18
C ALA A 456 29.79 28.91 43.89
N ASP A 457 30.43 28.86 42.73
CA ASP A 457 31.44 29.84 42.32
C ASP A 457 30.81 31.21 42.01
N GLY A 458 29.62 31.23 41.40
CA GLY A 458 28.84 32.43 41.15
C GLY A 458 28.37 33.12 42.43
N VAL A 459 27.89 32.35 43.42
CA VAL A 459 27.51 32.86 44.75
C VAL A 459 28.71 33.52 45.43
N LYS A 460 29.87 32.85 45.46
CA LYS A 460 31.10 33.42 46.05
C LYS A 460 31.54 34.72 45.37
N GLN A 461 31.43 34.80 44.05
CA GLN A 461 31.79 36.01 43.30
C GLN A 461 30.82 37.17 43.56
N ALA A 462 29.52 36.89 43.64
CA ALA A 462 28.49 37.87 43.97
C ALA A 462 28.68 38.41 45.41
N GLU A 463 28.93 37.51 46.37
CA GLU A 463 29.25 37.88 47.76
C GLU A 463 30.50 38.78 47.85
N ALA A 464 31.56 38.46 47.12
CA ALA A 464 32.79 39.27 47.08
C ALA A 464 32.58 40.67 46.49
N LYS A 465 31.52 40.86 45.68
CA LYS A 465 31.14 42.15 45.06
C LYS A 465 30.04 42.88 45.84
N GLY A 466 29.46 42.27 46.88
CA GLY A 466 28.31 42.81 47.61
C GLY A 466 27.00 42.73 46.80
N GLU A 467 26.92 41.85 45.82
CA GLU A 467 25.77 41.65 44.93
C GLU A 467 24.99 40.39 45.32
N THR A 468 23.72 40.29 44.90
CA THR A 468 22.92 39.06 45.06
C THR A 468 23.12 38.16 43.84
N TYR A 469 23.47 36.89 44.06
CA TYR A 469 23.59 35.94 42.97
C TYR A 469 22.25 35.72 42.27
N GLN A 470 22.23 35.86 40.95
CA GLN A 470 21.12 35.46 40.10
C GLN A 470 21.57 34.28 39.24
N ALA A 471 20.81 33.19 39.30
CA ALA A 471 21.09 32.01 38.50
C ALA A 471 20.89 32.34 37.01
N GLU A 472 21.91 32.07 36.19
CA GLU A 472 21.78 32.18 34.74
C GLU A 472 20.81 31.12 34.21
N GLU A 473 19.95 31.52 33.27
CA GLU A 473 19.08 30.58 32.60
C GLU A 473 19.91 29.60 31.76
N LEU A 474 19.65 28.30 31.93
CA LEU A 474 20.37 27.27 31.19
C LEU A 474 20.13 27.42 29.67
N PRO A 475 21.16 27.31 28.82
CA PRO A 475 20.98 27.27 27.38
C PRO A 475 19.98 26.18 26.98
N ARG A 476 19.10 26.46 26.00
CA ARG A 476 18.06 25.52 25.53
C ARG A 476 18.62 24.12 25.20
N ALA A 477 19.79 24.07 24.55
CA ALA A 477 20.48 22.82 24.22
C ALA A 477 20.82 21.99 25.48
N THR A 478 21.24 22.64 26.56
CA THR A 478 21.54 21.98 27.84
C THR A 478 20.25 21.46 28.50
N GLN A 479 19.18 22.26 28.48
CA GLN A 479 17.88 21.82 29.00
C GLN A 479 17.34 20.61 28.24
N GLN A 480 17.40 20.62 26.90
CA GLN A 480 17.02 19.49 26.05
C GLN A 480 17.88 18.26 26.35
N LYS A 481 19.20 18.43 26.48
CA LYS A 481 20.12 17.34 26.84
C LYS A 481 19.76 16.71 28.20
N ILE A 482 19.49 17.53 29.22
CA ILE A 482 19.07 17.05 30.54
C ILE A 482 17.74 16.27 30.43
N ARG A 483 16.75 16.79 29.70
CA ARG A 483 15.47 16.10 29.47
C ARG A 483 15.68 14.74 28.81
N ARG A 484 16.49 14.68 27.75
CA ARG A 484 16.82 13.43 27.04
C ARG A 484 17.50 12.42 27.97
N LEU A 485 18.54 12.83 28.68
CA LEU A 485 19.26 11.96 29.62
C LEU A 485 18.37 11.50 30.78
N THR A 486 17.47 12.36 31.27
CA THR A 486 16.48 12.00 32.30
C THR A 486 15.50 10.94 31.80
N GLY A 487 15.11 11.00 30.52
CA GLY A 487 14.28 9.97 29.90
C GLY A 487 15.04 8.66 29.72
N GLN A 488 16.31 8.72 29.30
CA GLN A 488 17.16 7.56 29.08
C GLN A 488 17.61 6.88 30.38
N SER A 489 17.80 7.63 31.47
CA SER A 489 18.22 7.12 32.78
C SER A 489 17.17 6.26 33.47
N LYS A 490 15.91 6.32 33.01
CA LYS A 490 14.81 5.55 33.56
C LYS A 490 14.52 4.35 32.66
N THR A 491 14.45 3.16 33.27
CA THR A 491 13.84 1.99 32.62
C THR A 491 12.35 1.96 32.95
N ASN A 492 11.52 1.51 32.01
CA ASN A 492 10.11 1.24 32.27
C ASN A 492 9.93 -0.28 32.50
N PRO A 493 10.03 -0.76 33.75
CA PRO A 493 9.94 -2.20 34.04
C PRO A 493 8.59 -2.78 33.64
N HIS A 494 7.51 -1.99 33.67
CA HIS A 494 6.17 -2.44 33.26
C HIS A 494 6.06 -2.63 31.75
N ALA A 495 6.69 -1.75 30.96
CA ALA A 495 6.77 -1.93 29.51
C ALA A 495 7.58 -3.19 29.17
N MET A 496 8.69 -3.44 29.87
CA MET A 496 9.49 -4.65 29.67
C MET A 496 8.73 -5.91 30.09
N ALA A 497 8.00 -5.88 31.21
CA ALA A 497 7.16 -6.98 31.66
C ALA A 497 6.04 -7.31 30.66
N TYR A 498 5.42 -6.29 30.03
CA TYR A 498 4.46 -6.51 28.94
C TYR A 498 5.10 -7.21 27.73
N LEU A 499 6.27 -6.74 27.26
CA LEU A 499 6.96 -7.37 26.14
C LEU A 499 7.40 -8.80 26.47
N GLN A 500 7.85 -9.05 27.70
CA GLN A 500 8.16 -10.38 28.21
C GLN A 500 6.93 -11.27 28.21
N GLY A 501 5.78 -10.78 28.69
CA GLY A 501 4.50 -11.48 28.62
C GLY A 501 4.13 -11.88 27.18
N CYS A 502 4.31 -10.98 26.21
CA CYS A 502 4.09 -11.27 24.79
C CYS A 502 5.00 -12.39 24.25
N VAL A 503 6.29 -12.37 24.61
CA VAL A 503 7.26 -13.41 24.19
C VAL A 503 6.94 -14.75 24.83
N LEU A 504 6.66 -14.78 26.14
CA LEU A 504 6.30 -16.00 26.86
C LEU A 504 5.01 -16.62 26.30
N ALA A 505 4.02 -15.80 25.96
CA ALA A 505 2.79 -16.23 25.33
C ALA A 505 3.05 -16.89 23.97
N LEU A 506 3.91 -16.30 23.13
CA LEU A 506 4.29 -16.88 21.84
C LEU A 506 4.99 -18.24 22.00
N GLU A 507 5.77 -18.41 23.06
CA GLU A 507 6.47 -19.67 23.37
C GLU A 507 5.58 -20.71 24.06
N GLY A 508 4.30 -20.41 24.29
CA GLY A 508 3.35 -21.31 24.94
C GLY A 508 3.51 -21.40 26.47
N GLN A 509 4.33 -20.55 27.08
CA GLN A 509 4.51 -20.48 28.54
C GLN A 509 3.43 -19.58 29.16
N PHE A 510 2.17 -19.99 29.04
CA PHE A 510 1.01 -19.14 29.30
C PHE A 510 0.89 -18.68 30.76
N GLU A 511 1.19 -19.54 31.74
CA GLU A 511 1.15 -19.19 33.15
C GLU A 511 2.20 -18.12 33.49
N ALA A 512 3.43 -18.30 33.02
CA ALA A 512 4.50 -17.30 33.17
C ALA A 512 4.17 -15.99 32.44
N ALA A 513 3.51 -16.08 31.27
CA ALA A 513 3.07 -14.92 30.52
C ALA A 513 2.04 -14.09 31.32
N ILE A 514 1.05 -14.73 31.94
CA ILE A 514 0.07 -14.03 32.79
C ILE A 514 0.75 -13.35 33.97
N GLU A 515 1.69 -13.99 34.65
CA GLU A 515 2.41 -13.36 35.77
C GLU A 515 3.22 -12.14 35.32
N ALA A 516 3.88 -12.22 34.16
CA ALA A 516 4.57 -11.07 33.57
C ALA A 516 3.59 -9.93 33.17
N LEU A 517 2.44 -10.26 32.60
CA LEU A 517 1.42 -9.28 32.21
C LEU A 517 0.76 -8.62 33.43
N LYS A 518 0.47 -9.37 34.50
CA LYS A 518 0.01 -8.80 35.79
C LYS A 518 1.06 -7.88 36.40
N ALA A 519 2.35 -8.20 36.28
CA ALA A 519 3.43 -7.30 36.71
C ALA A 519 3.47 -6.00 35.89
N ALA A 520 2.97 -6.03 34.65
CA ALA A 520 2.79 -4.83 33.83
C ALA A 520 1.58 -3.98 34.27
N GLU A 521 0.56 -4.57 34.90
CA GLU A 521 -0.70 -3.95 35.39
C GLU A 521 -0.51 -2.99 36.59
N LYS A 522 0.47 -2.08 36.53
CA LYS A 522 0.60 -0.93 37.43
C LYS A 522 0.18 0.35 36.72
N VAL A 523 0.07 1.45 37.48
CA VAL A 523 -0.50 2.76 37.07
C VAL A 523 -0.13 3.19 35.63
N GLN A 524 1.10 2.97 35.16
CA GLN A 524 1.52 3.38 33.81
C GLN A 524 0.94 2.56 32.64
N MET A 525 0.50 1.32 32.86
CA MET A 525 -0.11 0.46 31.83
C MET A 525 -1.55 0.05 32.16
N ALA A 526 -2.04 0.35 33.36
CA ALA A 526 -3.34 -0.09 33.88
C ALA A 526 -4.56 0.36 33.04
N ASN A 527 -4.40 1.30 32.10
CA ASN A 527 -5.45 1.75 31.18
C ASN A 527 -5.12 1.49 29.71
N ARG A 528 -4.18 0.60 29.38
CA ARG A 528 -3.86 0.27 27.99
C ARG A 528 -4.71 -0.89 27.47
N PRO A 529 -5.53 -0.68 26.41
CA PRO A 529 -6.28 -1.75 25.74
C PRO A 529 -5.42 -2.97 25.38
N SER A 530 -4.20 -2.74 24.88
CA SER A 530 -3.29 -3.79 24.42
C SER A 530 -2.85 -4.76 25.53
N LEU A 531 -2.73 -4.29 26.78
CA LEU A 531 -2.39 -5.14 27.92
C LEU A 531 -3.50 -6.15 28.18
N TYR A 532 -4.74 -5.67 28.34
CA TYR A 532 -5.89 -6.53 28.61
C TYR A 532 -6.24 -7.42 27.42
N ALA A 533 -6.09 -6.94 26.18
CA ALA A 533 -6.26 -7.76 24.98
C ALA A 533 -5.27 -8.94 24.98
N LYS A 534 -4.00 -8.70 25.30
CA LYS A 534 -2.98 -9.75 25.41
C LYS A 534 -3.27 -10.70 26.59
N MET A 535 -3.67 -10.20 27.74
CA MET A 535 -4.09 -11.05 28.86
C MET A 535 -5.28 -11.94 28.47
N GLY A 536 -6.28 -11.38 27.78
CA GLY A 536 -7.43 -12.12 27.27
C GLY A 536 -7.04 -13.23 26.29
N GLU A 537 -6.08 -12.98 25.40
CA GLU A 537 -5.54 -13.99 24.47
C GLU A 537 -4.85 -15.14 25.21
N VAL A 538 -4.06 -14.82 26.23
CA VAL A 538 -3.37 -15.82 27.05
C VAL A 538 -4.37 -16.62 27.89
N TYR A 539 -5.36 -15.97 28.52
CA TYR A 539 -6.43 -16.69 29.24
C TYR A 539 -7.29 -17.56 28.33
N THR A 540 -7.55 -17.12 27.09
CA THR A 540 -8.22 -17.94 26.06
C THR A 540 -7.39 -19.19 25.76
N SER A 541 -6.06 -19.07 25.70
CA SER A 541 -5.15 -20.19 25.46
C SER A 541 -5.05 -21.15 26.65
N LEU A 542 -5.26 -20.64 27.87
CA LEU A 542 -5.40 -21.42 29.11
C LEU A 542 -6.78 -22.04 29.30
N GLU A 543 -7.72 -21.80 28.38
CA GLU A 543 -9.13 -22.19 28.51
C GLU A 543 -9.83 -21.61 29.75
N ASN A 544 -9.29 -20.51 30.30
CA ASN A 544 -9.90 -19.76 31.40
C ASN A 544 -10.83 -18.69 30.82
N TRP A 545 -12.05 -19.11 30.48
CA TRP A 545 -12.99 -18.32 29.71
C TRP A 545 -13.52 -17.08 30.46
N GLU A 546 -13.74 -17.20 31.77
CA GLU A 546 -14.25 -16.12 32.61
C GLU A 546 -13.25 -14.96 32.71
N ASP A 547 -11.97 -15.26 32.94
CA ASP A 547 -10.93 -14.23 32.99
C ASP A 547 -10.65 -13.64 31.60
N ALA A 548 -10.70 -14.46 30.54
CA ALA A 548 -10.57 -13.98 29.16
C ALA A 548 -11.69 -12.99 28.79
N GLU A 549 -12.96 -13.34 29.08
CA GLU A 549 -14.11 -12.48 28.85
C GLU A 549 -13.99 -11.17 29.64
N ARG A 550 -13.59 -11.24 30.93
CA ARG A 550 -13.38 -10.04 31.75
C ARG A 550 -12.32 -9.12 31.14
N CYS A 551 -11.21 -9.67 30.66
CA CYS A 551 -10.16 -8.91 30.00
C CYS A 551 -10.65 -8.23 28.72
N TYR A 552 -11.35 -8.93 27.83
CA TYR A 552 -11.86 -8.32 26.61
C TYR A 552 -12.97 -7.29 26.87
N ARG A 553 -13.86 -7.52 27.84
CA ARG A 553 -14.82 -6.49 28.28
C ARG A 553 -14.11 -5.27 28.84
N LYS A 554 -13.01 -5.45 29.58
CA LYS A 554 -12.21 -4.32 30.06
C LYS A 554 -11.61 -3.50 28.92
N VAL A 555 -11.21 -4.15 27.82
CA VAL A 555 -10.79 -3.45 26.61
C VAL A 555 -11.93 -2.60 26.06
N LEU A 556 -13.15 -3.13 25.96
CA LEU A 556 -14.32 -2.40 25.46
C LEU A 556 -14.80 -1.28 26.39
N GLU A 557 -14.58 -1.38 27.70
CA GLU A 557 -14.80 -0.27 28.64
C GLU A 557 -13.85 0.91 28.37
N ILE A 558 -12.61 0.61 27.97
CA ILE A 558 -11.57 1.61 27.69
C ILE A 558 -11.73 2.15 26.26
N GLN A 559 -11.98 1.27 25.30
CA GLN A 559 -12.08 1.54 23.88
C GLN A 559 -13.28 0.77 23.27
N PRO A 560 -14.48 1.37 23.23
CA PRO A 560 -15.70 0.69 22.77
C PRO A 560 -15.65 0.16 21.32
N ASN A 561 -14.86 0.81 20.47
CA ASN A 561 -14.69 0.45 19.05
C ASN A 561 -13.40 -0.35 18.81
N ASN A 562 -13.12 -1.35 19.66
CA ASN A 562 -11.94 -2.19 19.53
C ASN A 562 -12.28 -3.55 18.87
N HIS A 563 -11.88 -3.73 17.61
CA HIS A 563 -12.20 -4.95 16.85
C HIS A 563 -11.55 -6.22 17.42
N ASP A 564 -10.36 -6.12 18.02
CA ASP A 564 -9.64 -7.26 18.60
C ASP A 564 -10.36 -7.80 19.84
N ALA A 565 -10.94 -6.92 20.65
CA ALA A 565 -11.72 -7.31 21.82
C ALA A 565 -13.01 -8.02 21.43
N TYR A 566 -13.74 -7.50 20.43
CA TYR A 566 -14.92 -8.20 19.88
C TYR A 566 -14.54 -9.56 19.29
N LEU A 567 -13.41 -9.64 18.58
CA LEU A 567 -12.92 -10.90 18.04
C LEU A 567 -12.55 -11.92 19.13
N GLY A 568 -11.92 -11.43 20.21
CA GLY A 568 -11.58 -12.22 21.39
C GLY A 568 -12.82 -12.77 22.09
N LEU A 569 -13.82 -11.93 22.34
CA LEU A 569 -15.12 -12.35 22.87
C LEU A 569 -15.78 -13.38 21.97
N ALA A 570 -15.82 -13.13 20.65
CA ALA A 570 -16.41 -14.06 19.70
C ALA A 570 -15.72 -15.43 19.74
N GLN A 571 -14.40 -15.45 19.88
CA GLN A 571 -13.60 -16.67 20.03
C GLN A 571 -13.95 -17.42 21.31
N VAL A 572 -14.07 -16.72 22.44
CA VAL A 572 -14.45 -17.27 23.75
C VAL A 572 -15.88 -17.82 23.70
N SER A 573 -16.84 -17.03 23.21
CA SER A 573 -18.24 -17.42 23.02
C SER A 573 -18.36 -18.67 22.15
N LEU A 574 -17.61 -18.73 21.04
CA LEU A 574 -17.62 -19.89 20.15
C LEU A 574 -17.10 -21.16 20.86
N LYS A 575 -16.03 -21.03 21.65
CA LYS A 575 -15.44 -22.15 22.40
C LYS A 575 -16.35 -22.65 23.52
N ARG A 576 -17.14 -21.77 24.14
CA ARG A 576 -18.16 -22.11 25.16
C ARG A 576 -19.46 -22.67 24.56
N GLY A 577 -19.61 -22.66 23.24
CA GLY A 577 -20.86 -23.09 22.57
C GLY A 577 -21.95 -22.01 22.52
N PHE A 578 -21.65 -20.77 22.87
CA PHE A 578 -22.59 -19.64 22.79
C PHE A 578 -22.60 -19.06 21.37
N HIS A 579 -23.11 -19.85 20.42
CA HIS A 579 -23.01 -19.54 18.99
C HIS A 579 -23.72 -18.24 18.58
N PHE A 580 -24.81 -17.85 19.24
CA PHE A 580 -25.50 -16.58 18.97
C PHE A 580 -24.64 -15.37 19.35
N ASN A 581 -24.07 -15.38 20.55
CA ASN A 581 -23.12 -14.35 21.02
C ASN A 581 -21.89 -14.29 20.11
N ALA A 582 -21.30 -15.44 19.79
CA ALA A 582 -20.14 -15.52 18.91
C ALA A 582 -20.40 -14.89 17.53
N ALA A 583 -21.61 -15.09 16.98
CA ALA A 583 -22.00 -14.50 15.71
C ALA A 583 -22.11 -12.97 15.79
N GLY A 584 -22.78 -12.44 16.83
CA GLY A 584 -22.93 -11.00 17.04
C GLY A 584 -21.59 -10.29 17.30
N GLU A 585 -20.73 -10.88 18.14
CA GLU A 585 -19.41 -10.34 18.46
C GLU A 585 -18.46 -10.39 17.25
N ALA A 586 -18.48 -11.47 16.47
CA ALA A 586 -17.68 -11.55 15.24
C ALA A 586 -18.16 -10.54 14.19
N LEU A 587 -19.47 -10.31 14.09
CA LEU A 587 -20.02 -9.30 13.19
C LEU A 587 -19.61 -7.89 13.62
N ALA A 588 -19.71 -7.54 14.90
CA ALA A 588 -19.22 -6.26 15.42
C ALA A 588 -17.72 -6.03 15.13
N SER A 589 -16.90 -7.08 15.20
CA SER A 589 -15.49 -7.00 14.78
C SER A 589 -15.34 -6.73 13.28
N LEU A 590 -16.14 -7.39 12.44
CA LEU A 590 -16.13 -7.23 10.98
C LEU A 590 -16.68 -5.89 10.48
N GLU A 591 -17.58 -5.27 11.24
CA GLU A 591 -18.07 -3.91 10.97
C GLU A 591 -16.96 -2.87 11.13
N LEU A 592 -16.02 -3.11 12.04
CA LEU A 592 -14.84 -2.26 12.25
C LEU A 592 -13.72 -2.60 11.26
N ILE A 593 -13.40 -3.89 11.08
CA ILE A 593 -12.37 -4.36 10.13
C ILE A 593 -12.91 -5.55 9.32
N PHE A 594 -13.37 -5.25 8.10
CA PHE A 594 -13.90 -6.27 7.19
C PHE A 594 -12.83 -7.24 6.67
N TYR A 595 -11.60 -6.75 6.42
CA TYR A 595 -10.48 -7.60 6.00
C TYR A 595 -9.89 -8.31 7.22
N ASN A 596 -10.58 -9.33 7.70
CA ASN A 596 -10.17 -10.13 8.84
C ASN A 596 -10.60 -11.59 8.64
N PRO A 597 -9.74 -12.43 8.03
CA PRO A 597 -10.05 -13.83 7.76
C PRO A 597 -10.43 -14.62 9.02
N LYS A 598 -9.85 -14.28 10.18
CA LYS A 598 -10.15 -14.93 11.47
C LYS A 598 -11.56 -14.60 11.94
N ALA A 599 -11.97 -13.34 11.85
CA ALA A 599 -13.33 -12.91 12.20
C ALA A 599 -14.39 -13.54 11.29
N HIS A 600 -14.15 -13.55 9.97
CA HIS A 600 -15.02 -14.26 9.01
C HIS A 600 -15.10 -15.76 9.32
N MET A 601 -13.99 -16.40 9.69
CA MET A 601 -13.99 -17.82 10.07
C MET A 601 -14.79 -18.09 11.34
N ILE A 602 -14.66 -17.26 12.37
CA ILE A 602 -15.43 -17.40 13.63
C ILE A 602 -16.92 -17.17 13.35
N TYR A 603 -17.27 -16.13 12.57
CA TYR A 603 -18.65 -15.85 12.19
C TYR A 603 -19.26 -17.00 11.38
N GLY A 604 -18.55 -17.49 10.37
CA GLY A 604 -18.97 -18.65 9.57
C GLY A 604 -19.16 -19.91 10.41
N SER A 605 -18.27 -20.17 11.36
CA SER A 605 -18.36 -21.31 12.29
C SER A 605 -19.57 -21.21 13.22
N ALA A 606 -19.84 -20.02 13.75
CA ALA A 606 -21.04 -19.75 14.54
C ALA A 606 -22.33 -19.94 13.71
N LEU A 607 -22.37 -19.44 12.47
CA LEU A 607 -23.49 -19.62 11.55
C LEU A 607 -23.75 -21.08 11.19
N MET A 608 -22.71 -21.90 11.02
CA MET A 608 -22.88 -23.34 10.83
C MET A 608 -23.59 -23.98 12.02
N ALA A 609 -23.15 -23.66 13.24
CA ALA A 609 -23.75 -24.19 14.47
C ALA A 609 -25.19 -23.69 14.69
N LEU A 610 -25.52 -22.49 14.22
CA LEU A 610 -26.88 -21.93 14.22
C LEU A 610 -27.77 -22.46 13.08
N GLY A 611 -27.30 -23.40 12.26
CA GLY A 611 -28.07 -23.99 11.16
C GLY A 611 -28.30 -23.04 9.98
N LYS A 612 -27.37 -22.10 9.72
CA LYS A 612 -27.40 -21.14 8.60
C LYS A 612 -26.29 -21.43 7.56
N PRO A 613 -26.29 -22.62 6.92
CA PRO A 613 -25.15 -23.08 6.12
C PRO A 613 -24.85 -22.23 4.89
N LYS A 614 -25.87 -21.65 4.23
CA LYS A 614 -25.68 -20.76 3.07
C LYS A 614 -24.93 -19.47 3.43
N MET A 615 -25.25 -18.89 4.59
CA MET A 615 -24.55 -17.70 5.08
C MET A 615 -23.13 -18.06 5.51
N ALA A 616 -22.96 -19.20 6.19
CA ALA A 616 -21.64 -19.70 6.57
C ALA A 616 -20.74 -19.93 5.35
N GLU A 617 -21.26 -20.51 4.27
CA GLU A 617 -20.53 -20.71 3.01
C GLU A 617 -19.99 -19.38 2.46
N LYS A 618 -20.86 -18.38 2.31
CA LYS A 618 -20.48 -17.04 1.79
C LYS A 618 -19.36 -16.43 2.64
N THR A 619 -19.53 -16.39 3.95
CA THR A 619 -18.57 -15.79 4.89
C THR A 619 -17.23 -16.55 4.90
N LEU A 620 -17.26 -17.89 4.92
CA LEU A 620 -16.04 -18.69 4.91
C LEU A 620 -15.27 -18.58 3.58
N LEU A 621 -15.99 -18.49 2.45
CA LEU A 621 -15.37 -18.20 1.15
C LEU A 621 -14.72 -16.82 1.15
N THR A 622 -15.32 -15.80 1.79
CA THR A 622 -14.68 -14.50 1.98
C THR A 622 -13.38 -14.63 2.79
N ALA A 623 -13.35 -15.40 3.88
CA ALA A 623 -12.13 -15.63 4.64
C ALA A 623 -10.99 -16.24 3.80
N VAL A 624 -11.31 -17.23 2.96
CA VAL A 624 -10.34 -17.89 2.07
C VAL A 624 -9.93 -16.98 0.92
N ALA A 625 -10.83 -16.17 0.38
CA ALA A 625 -10.50 -15.18 -0.65
C ALA A 625 -9.54 -14.11 -0.10
N GLN A 626 -9.76 -13.67 1.15
CA GLN A 626 -8.86 -12.72 1.82
C GLN A 626 -7.50 -13.36 2.12
N ASN A 627 -7.45 -14.60 2.63
CA ASN A 627 -6.22 -15.34 2.85
C ASN A 627 -6.36 -16.80 2.41
N PRO A 628 -5.88 -17.15 1.20
CA PRO A 628 -5.97 -18.51 0.66
C PRO A 628 -5.24 -19.58 1.47
N ASN A 629 -4.27 -19.17 2.31
CA ASN A 629 -3.50 -20.08 3.16
C ASN A 629 -4.05 -20.14 4.60
N TYR A 630 -5.21 -19.54 4.87
CA TYR A 630 -5.80 -19.55 6.20
C TYR A 630 -6.46 -20.91 6.50
N ILE A 631 -5.65 -21.82 7.05
CA ILE A 631 -6.03 -23.20 7.35
C ILE A 631 -7.35 -23.32 8.13
N PRO A 632 -7.62 -22.55 9.19
CA PRO A 632 -8.87 -22.67 9.93
C PRO A 632 -10.12 -22.45 9.07
N ALA A 633 -10.11 -21.48 8.14
CA ALA A 633 -11.25 -21.25 7.25
C ALA A 633 -11.42 -22.40 6.24
N LEU A 634 -10.32 -22.92 5.69
CA LEU A 634 -10.35 -24.08 4.80
C LEU A 634 -10.91 -25.32 5.51
N GLN A 635 -10.55 -25.54 6.77
CA GLN A 635 -11.09 -26.64 7.60
C GLN A 635 -12.59 -26.48 7.88
N CYS A 636 -13.04 -25.25 8.12
CA CYS A 636 -14.46 -24.95 8.27
C CYS A 636 -15.23 -25.22 6.97
N LEU A 637 -14.68 -24.87 5.79
CA LEU A 637 -15.28 -25.20 4.50
C LEU A 637 -15.28 -26.72 4.23
N GLU A 638 -14.18 -27.43 4.53
CA GLU A 638 -14.15 -28.89 4.45
C GLU A 638 -15.27 -29.50 5.30
N THR A 639 -15.45 -29.01 6.53
CA THR A 639 -16.49 -29.48 7.45
C THR A 639 -17.89 -29.14 6.94
N LEU A 640 -18.11 -27.91 6.48
CA LEU A 640 -19.37 -27.45 5.91
C LEU A 640 -19.78 -28.34 4.73
N TYR A 641 -18.90 -28.50 3.74
CA TYR A 641 -19.21 -29.31 2.57
C TYR A 641 -19.30 -30.80 2.89
N GLY A 642 -18.44 -31.33 3.75
CA GLY A 642 -18.41 -32.76 4.07
C GLY A 642 -19.57 -33.21 4.94
N LYS A 643 -19.82 -32.50 6.04
CA LYS A 643 -20.78 -32.94 7.08
C LYS A 643 -22.13 -32.25 7.00
N VAL A 644 -22.18 -30.97 6.66
CA VAL A 644 -23.42 -30.17 6.71
C VAL A 644 -24.15 -30.20 5.37
N LEU A 645 -23.45 -29.93 4.26
CA LEU A 645 -24.01 -29.89 2.91
C LEU A 645 -23.89 -31.23 2.16
N GLN A 646 -23.13 -32.20 2.68
CA GLN A 646 -22.95 -33.54 2.13
C GLN A 646 -22.47 -33.57 0.66
N GLN A 647 -21.50 -32.69 0.33
CA GLN A 647 -20.83 -32.56 -0.97
C GLN A 647 -19.36 -33.00 -0.84
N PRO A 648 -19.06 -34.32 -0.87
CA PRO A 648 -17.73 -34.85 -0.57
C PRO A 648 -16.64 -34.42 -1.57
N ALA A 649 -17.00 -34.21 -2.85
CA ALA A 649 -16.07 -33.74 -3.87
C ALA A 649 -15.54 -32.33 -3.55
N LYS A 650 -16.42 -31.39 -3.19
CA LYS A 650 -16.00 -30.04 -2.76
C LYS A 650 -15.22 -30.08 -1.45
N ALA A 651 -15.63 -30.93 -0.51
CA ALA A 651 -14.89 -31.10 0.75
C ALA A 651 -13.44 -31.56 0.51
N ALA A 652 -13.22 -32.46 -0.47
CA ALA A 652 -11.88 -32.89 -0.87
C ALA A 652 -11.03 -31.72 -1.39
N THR A 653 -11.59 -30.81 -2.20
CA THR A 653 -10.88 -29.60 -2.67
C THR A 653 -10.31 -28.77 -1.52
N TYR A 654 -11.10 -28.54 -0.45
CA TYR A 654 -10.62 -27.76 0.70
C TYR A 654 -9.66 -28.55 1.58
N ARG A 655 -9.81 -29.88 1.68
CA ARG A 655 -8.83 -30.75 2.35
C ARG A 655 -7.46 -30.67 1.68
N ASP A 656 -7.43 -30.73 0.35
CA ASP A 656 -6.19 -30.59 -0.43
C ASP A 656 -5.60 -29.18 -0.26
N GLY A 657 -6.48 -28.15 -0.24
CA GLY A 657 -6.11 -26.78 0.11
C GLY A 657 -5.44 -26.65 1.48
N VAL A 658 -5.93 -27.36 2.51
CA VAL A 658 -5.30 -27.38 3.84
C VAL A 658 -3.88 -27.95 3.77
N GLN A 659 -3.66 -29.04 3.02
CA GLN A 659 -2.33 -29.62 2.87
C GLN A 659 -1.38 -28.69 2.12
N ALA A 660 -1.85 -28.07 1.04
CA ALA A 660 -1.07 -27.08 0.29
C ALA A 660 -0.70 -25.87 1.16
N ALA A 661 -1.64 -25.34 1.94
CA ALA A 661 -1.41 -24.24 2.86
C ALA A 661 -0.38 -24.60 3.95
N ARG A 662 -0.46 -25.81 4.52
CA ARG A 662 0.53 -26.32 5.49
C ARG A 662 1.93 -26.38 4.88
N ALA A 663 2.07 -26.94 3.69
CA ALA A 663 3.35 -27.03 2.99
C ALA A 663 3.93 -25.62 2.73
N ARG A 664 3.09 -24.68 2.29
CA ARG A 664 3.49 -23.29 2.02
C ARG A 664 3.92 -22.55 3.30
N ILE A 665 3.18 -22.71 4.40
CA ILE A 665 3.54 -22.12 5.70
C ILE A 665 4.85 -22.71 6.23
N ALA A 666 5.05 -24.03 6.13
CA ALA A 666 6.29 -24.68 6.56
C ALA A 666 7.51 -24.19 5.75
N ALA A 667 7.36 -24.01 4.44
CA ALA A 667 8.39 -23.43 3.59
C ALA A 667 8.73 -21.98 4.00
N LEU A 668 7.72 -21.15 4.26
CA LEU A 668 7.90 -19.77 4.72
C LEU A 668 8.64 -19.70 6.07
N LYS A 669 8.31 -20.58 7.02
CA LYS A 669 8.92 -20.59 8.37
C LYS A 669 10.40 -20.97 8.37
N THR A 670 10.87 -21.75 7.40
CA THR A 670 12.27 -22.21 7.34
C THR A 670 13.19 -21.27 6.57
N GLY A 671 12.67 -20.17 6.01
CA GLY A 671 13.46 -19.25 5.19
C GLY A 671 14.04 -19.89 3.94
N ALA A 672 13.64 -21.13 3.63
CA ALA A 672 13.89 -21.72 2.33
C ALA A 672 13.22 -20.79 1.31
N PRO A 673 13.92 -20.34 0.25
CA PRO A 673 13.22 -19.74 -0.87
C PRO A 673 12.11 -20.73 -1.22
N ALA A 674 10.86 -20.25 -1.27
CA ALA A 674 9.68 -21.08 -1.51
C ALA A 674 10.10 -22.20 -2.46
N ALA A 675 10.15 -23.44 -1.94
CA ALA A 675 10.73 -24.58 -2.66
C ALA A 675 10.22 -24.46 -4.08
N SER A 676 11.14 -24.27 -5.04
CA SER A 676 10.85 -23.76 -6.39
C SER A 676 9.48 -24.26 -6.78
N GLU A 677 8.48 -23.37 -6.73
CA GLU A 677 7.08 -23.75 -6.89
C GLU A 677 7.04 -24.71 -8.09
N PRO A 678 6.52 -25.94 -7.94
CA PRO A 678 6.58 -26.91 -9.01
C PRO A 678 6.02 -26.24 -10.26
N LEU A 679 6.81 -26.27 -11.34
CA LEU A 679 6.40 -25.68 -12.60
C LEU A 679 5.03 -26.27 -12.95
N SER A 680 4.02 -25.42 -13.05
CA SER A 680 2.69 -25.86 -13.50
C SER A 680 2.88 -26.65 -14.78
N GLU A 681 2.27 -27.84 -14.86
CA GLU A 681 2.13 -28.50 -16.14
C GLU A 681 1.38 -27.53 -17.07
N PHE A 682 1.86 -27.43 -18.31
CA PHE A 682 1.18 -26.63 -19.32
C PHE A 682 0.01 -27.44 -19.84
N PRO A 683 -1.21 -26.85 -19.91
CA PRO A 683 -2.36 -27.56 -20.42
C PRO A 683 -2.11 -27.99 -21.88
N GLU A 684 -2.55 -29.19 -22.24
CA GLU A 684 -2.40 -29.68 -23.60
C GLU A 684 -3.35 -28.93 -24.55
N MET A 685 -2.85 -28.58 -25.74
CA MET A 685 -3.66 -28.00 -26.79
C MET A 685 -4.41 -29.13 -27.52
N PRO A 686 -5.75 -29.11 -27.58
CA PRO A 686 -6.50 -30.17 -28.23
C PRO A 686 -6.30 -30.16 -29.75
N ALA A 687 -6.32 -31.35 -30.34
CA ALA A 687 -6.40 -31.49 -31.79
C ALA A 687 -7.83 -31.18 -32.27
N LEU A 688 -7.96 -30.23 -33.19
CA LEU A 688 -9.23 -29.85 -33.82
C LEU A 688 -9.14 -30.14 -35.32
N ARG A 689 -10.03 -31.00 -35.84
CA ARG A 689 -10.01 -31.55 -37.20
C ARG A 689 -11.40 -31.55 -37.83
N GLY A 690 -11.46 -31.49 -39.16
CA GLY A 690 -12.69 -31.64 -39.94
C GLY A 690 -13.63 -30.44 -39.85
N ARG A 691 -13.13 -29.29 -39.41
CA ARG A 691 -13.90 -28.04 -39.22
C ARG A 691 -13.82 -27.13 -40.44
N ILE A 692 -12.76 -27.24 -41.25
CA ILE A 692 -12.57 -26.42 -42.45
C ILE A 692 -12.61 -27.28 -43.72
N GLN A 693 -13.60 -27.03 -44.58
CA GLN A 693 -13.75 -27.72 -45.87
C GLN A 693 -13.02 -27.02 -47.03
N ARG A 694 -12.35 -25.89 -46.77
CA ARG A 694 -11.61 -25.11 -47.79
C ARG A 694 -10.19 -25.67 -48.00
N PRO A 695 -9.62 -25.56 -49.22
CA PRO A 695 -8.22 -25.91 -49.47
C PRO A 695 -7.27 -24.93 -48.77
N THR A 696 -6.02 -25.35 -48.51
CA THR A 696 -5.03 -24.51 -47.79
C THR A 696 -4.78 -23.16 -48.46
N SER A 697 -4.86 -23.10 -49.79
CA SER A 697 -4.74 -21.86 -50.56
C SER A 697 -5.77 -20.78 -50.21
N GLN A 698 -6.84 -21.13 -49.50
CA GLN A 698 -7.91 -20.20 -49.05
C GLN A 698 -8.00 -20.10 -47.52
N THR A 699 -7.00 -20.59 -46.79
CA THR A 699 -6.94 -20.55 -45.32
C THR A 699 -5.63 -19.95 -44.87
N LEU A 700 -5.64 -19.19 -43.78
CA LEU A 700 -4.39 -18.73 -43.17
C LEU A 700 -3.75 -19.88 -42.40
N VAL A 701 -2.48 -20.19 -42.68
CA VAL A 701 -1.70 -21.15 -41.89
C VAL A 701 -1.01 -20.39 -40.77
N VAL A 702 -1.33 -20.74 -39.52
CA VAL A 702 -0.76 -20.07 -38.34
C VAL A 702 0.14 -21.04 -37.60
N VAL A 703 1.43 -20.72 -37.51
CA VAL A 703 2.34 -21.43 -36.60
C VAL A 703 2.34 -20.72 -35.26
N SER A 704 1.83 -21.38 -34.24
CA SER A 704 1.67 -20.82 -32.90
C SER A 704 2.29 -21.69 -31.81
N GLY A 705 2.34 -21.15 -30.61
CA GLY A 705 2.98 -21.74 -29.44
C GLY A 705 3.44 -20.66 -28.47
N LEU A 706 3.85 -21.08 -27.28
CA LEU A 706 4.54 -20.19 -26.33
C LEU A 706 5.89 -19.75 -26.90
N PRO A 707 6.48 -18.64 -26.41
CA PRO A 707 7.86 -18.31 -26.72
C PRO A 707 8.79 -19.51 -26.48
N ARG A 708 9.74 -19.76 -27.39
CA ARG A 708 10.73 -20.87 -27.29
C ARG A 708 10.16 -22.30 -27.38
N SER A 709 8.89 -22.45 -27.77
CA SER A 709 8.22 -23.76 -27.97
C SER A 709 8.65 -24.52 -29.24
N GLY A 710 9.36 -23.88 -30.18
CA GLY A 710 9.77 -24.50 -31.44
C GLY A 710 9.12 -23.93 -32.70
N THR A 711 8.34 -22.85 -32.60
CA THR A 711 7.65 -22.25 -33.76
C THR A 711 8.59 -21.88 -34.91
N SER A 712 9.82 -21.44 -34.64
CA SER A 712 10.79 -21.12 -35.70
C SER A 712 11.26 -22.35 -36.48
N LEU A 713 11.34 -23.52 -35.84
CA LEU A 713 11.66 -24.78 -36.51
C LEU A 713 10.52 -25.17 -37.46
N MET A 714 9.28 -25.07 -36.99
CA MET A 714 8.12 -25.36 -37.83
C MET A 714 8.02 -24.39 -39.02
N MET A 715 8.30 -23.10 -38.83
CA MET A 715 8.36 -22.14 -39.95
C MET A 715 9.43 -22.53 -40.99
N GLN A 716 10.60 -23.04 -40.57
CA GLN A 716 11.63 -23.55 -41.49
C GLN A 716 11.15 -24.77 -42.28
N MET A 717 10.49 -25.71 -41.60
CA MET A 717 9.88 -26.88 -42.26
C MET A 717 8.87 -26.44 -43.31
N LEU A 718 7.98 -25.49 -42.99
CA LEU A 718 6.98 -25.00 -43.95
C LEU A 718 7.60 -24.28 -45.15
N ALA A 719 8.67 -23.51 -44.94
CA ALA A 719 9.43 -22.93 -46.06
C ALA A 719 10.05 -24.02 -46.97
N ALA A 720 10.63 -25.06 -46.37
CA ALA A 720 11.20 -26.18 -47.12
C ALA A 720 10.12 -27.02 -47.85
N ALA A 721 8.88 -26.99 -47.35
CA ALA A 721 7.71 -27.55 -48.02
C ALA A 721 7.27 -26.75 -49.26
N GLY A 722 7.88 -25.58 -49.52
CA GLY A 722 7.49 -24.67 -50.59
C GLY A 722 6.34 -23.73 -50.24
N LEU A 723 5.96 -23.62 -48.96
CA LEU A 723 4.90 -22.71 -48.53
C LEU A 723 5.45 -21.28 -48.36
N ASN A 724 4.75 -20.29 -48.93
CA ASN A 724 5.11 -18.89 -48.76
C ASN A 724 4.95 -18.47 -47.29
N LEU A 725 5.97 -17.80 -46.75
CA LEU A 725 5.97 -17.32 -45.37
C LEU A 725 5.72 -15.81 -45.32
N VAL A 726 4.86 -15.38 -44.40
CA VAL A 726 4.67 -13.97 -44.05
C VAL A 726 5.73 -13.59 -43.02
N THR A 727 6.72 -12.82 -43.44
CA THR A 727 7.80 -12.28 -42.59
C THR A 727 8.34 -10.98 -43.16
N ASP A 728 8.75 -10.06 -42.28
CA ASP A 728 9.34 -8.77 -42.65
C ASP A 728 10.86 -8.84 -42.94
N GLN A 729 11.48 -10.01 -42.72
CA GLN A 729 12.93 -10.26 -42.85
C GLN A 729 13.83 -9.26 -42.09
N SER A 730 13.28 -8.51 -41.13
CA SER A 730 13.97 -7.40 -40.45
C SER A 730 15.00 -7.86 -39.41
N ARG A 731 14.83 -9.08 -38.88
CA ARG A 731 15.65 -9.63 -37.79
C ARG A 731 16.66 -10.64 -38.30
N ALA A 732 17.94 -10.26 -38.28
CA ALA A 732 19.04 -11.16 -38.55
C ALA A 732 19.14 -12.29 -37.51
N ALA A 733 19.73 -13.43 -37.92
CA ALA A 733 20.03 -14.53 -37.01
C ALA A 733 20.99 -14.10 -35.89
N ASP A 734 20.82 -14.66 -34.70
CA ASP A 734 21.67 -14.38 -33.55
C ASP A 734 22.08 -15.65 -32.80
N ALA A 735 22.86 -15.50 -31.73
CA ALA A 735 23.34 -16.63 -30.91
C ALA A 735 22.21 -17.43 -30.19
N SER A 736 21.01 -16.87 -30.07
CA SER A 736 19.82 -17.46 -29.43
C SER A 736 18.85 -18.09 -30.43
N ASN A 737 18.94 -17.72 -31.71
CA ASN A 737 18.25 -18.35 -32.84
C ASN A 737 19.09 -18.20 -34.14
N PRO A 738 20.03 -19.14 -34.37
CA PRO A 738 21.02 -19.04 -35.45
C PRO A 738 20.46 -19.16 -36.88
N LYS A 739 19.19 -19.56 -37.02
CA LYS A 739 18.50 -19.71 -38.31
C LYS A 739 17.42 -18.63 -38.56
N GLY A 740 17.38 -17.56 -37.76
CA GLY A 740 16.46 -16.42 -37.96
C GLY A 740 15.06 -16.61 -37.35
N TYR A 741 14.33 -15.50 -37.18
CA TYR A 741 13.12 -15.45 -36.33
C TYR A 741 11.77 -15.61 -37.05
N TYR A 742 11.71 -15.48 -38.39
CA TYR A 742 10.50 -15.64 -39.21
C TYR A 742 9.29 -14.88 -38.62
N GLU A 743 9.50 -13.61 -38.26
CA GLU A 743 8.48 -12.74 -37.67
C GLU A 743 8.03 -11.68 -38.67
N ASP A 744 6.84 -11.12 -38.43
CA ASP A 744 6.32 -9.94 -39.08
C ASP A 744 5.90 -8.95 -37.98
N ASP A 745 6.49 -7.76 -37.96
CA ASP A 745 6.28 -6.77 -36.90
C ASP A 745 4.82 -6.32 -36.76
N ARG A 746 3.99 -6.43 -37.82
CA ARG A 746 2.55 -6.13 -37.75
C ARG A 746 1.81 -7.05 -36.79
N VAL A 747 2.31 -8.27 -36.57
CA VAL A 747 1.73 -9.23 -35.62
C VAL A 747 1.80 -8.70 -34.18
N LYS A 748 2.87 -7.98 -33.82
CA LYS A 748 3.03 -7.43 -32.46
C LYS A 748 2.09 -6.28 -32.16
N GLN A 749 1.56 -5.65 -33.20
CA GLN A 749 0.63 -4.52 -33.13
C GLN A 749 -0.84 -4.97 -33.14
N LEU A 750 -1.12 -6.28 -33.26
CA LEU A 750 -2.49 -6.81 -33.21
C LEU A 750 -3.25 -6.35 -31.95
N PRO A 751 -2.63 -6.31 -30.74
CA PRO A 751 -3.22 -5.63 -29.60
C PRO A 751 -3.17 -4.11 -29.83
N GLY A 752 -4.33 -3.53 -30.17
CA GLY A 752 -4.47 -2.08 -30.42
C GLY A 752 -4.64 -1.68 -31.89
N ALA A 753 -4.40 -2.59 -32.85
CA ALA A 753 -4.69 -2.32 -34.26
C ALA A 753 -6.20 -2.24 -34.53
N THR A 754 -6.61 -1.15 -35.21
CA THR A 754 -7.97 -0.92 -35.72
C THR A 754 -8.26 -1.67 -37.01
N ASP A 755 -7.23 -1.91 -37.85
CA ASP A 755 -7.34 -2.70 -39.08
C ASP A 755 -6.52 -4.01 -38.99
N ARG A 756 -7.20 -5.13 -39.25
CA ARG A 756 -6.64 -6.49 -39.26
C ARG A 756 -6.97 -7.25 -40.55
N SER A 757 -7.54 -6.55 -41.54
CA SER A 757 -8.01 -7.13 -42.80
C SER A 757 -6.88 -7.78 -43.61
N TRP A 758 -5.66 -7.25 -43.51
CA TRP A 758 -4.46 -7.76 -44.17
C TRP A 758 -4.14 -9.23 -43.85
N LEU A 759 -4.58 -9.77 -42.70
CA LEU A 759 -4.44 -11.19 -42.38
C LEU A 759 -5.23 -12.07 -43.35
N SER A 760 -6.32 -11.55 -43.91
CA SER A 760 -7.14 -12.25 -44.93
C SER A 760 -6.43 -12.30 -46.28
N ASP A 761 -5.65 -11.27 -46.62
CA ASP A 761 -4.84 -11.23 -47.85
C ASP A 761 -3.68 -12.24 -47.82
N CYS A 762 -3.36 -12.76 -46.63
CA CYS A 762 -2.33 -13.77 -46.41
C CYS A 762 -2.84 -15.22 -46.53
N ALA A 763 -4.07 -15.44 -47.01
CA ALA A 763 -4.59 -16.79 -47.24
C ALA A 763 -3.66 -17.61 -48.16
N GLY A 764 -3.46 -18.89 -47.83
CA GLY A 764 -2.49 -19.75 -48.52
C GLY A 764 -1.04 -19.56 -48.09
N GLN A 765 -0.75 -18.65 -47.17
CA GLN A 765 0.60 -18.41 -46.63
C GLN A 765 0.66 -18.81 -45.15
N ALA A 766 1.89 -19.03 -44.66
CA ALA A 766 2.15 -19.31 -43.26
C ALA A 766 2.69 -18.09 -42.52
N ILE A 767 2.07 -17.78 -41.37
CA ILE A 767 2.47 -16.70 -40.48
C ILE A 767 2.73 -17.23 -39.07
N LYS A 768 3.73 -16.66 -38.39
CA LYS A 768 4.04 -16.98 -37.00
C LYS A 768 3.31 -16.02 -36.06
N ILE A 769 2.43 -16.54 -35.20
CA ILE A 769 1.69 -15.75 -34.20
C ILE A 769 1.79 -16.46 -32.86
N VAL A 770 2.36 -15.82 -31.83
CA VAL A 770 2.51 -16.42 -30.50
C VAL A 770 1.16 -16.61 -29.81
N ALA A 771 1.07 -17.61 -28.92
CA ALA A 771 -0.19 -18.02 -28.30
C ALA A 771 -1.04 -16.86 -27.70
N PRO A 772 -0.47 -15.88 -26.97
CA PRO A 772 -1.26 -14.77 -26.40
C PRO A 772 -1.89 -13.83 -27.44
N LEU A 773 -1.44 -13.89 -28.70
CA LEU A 773 -1.93 -13.02 -29.77
C LEU A 773 -2.99 -13.68 -30.65
N LEU A 774 -3.28 -14.97 -30.43
CA LEU A 774 -4.34 -15.67 -31.17
C LEU A 774 -5.73 -15.06 -30.93
N ASP A 775 -5.93 -14.41 -29.77
CA ASP A 775 -7.16 -13.74 -29.37
C ASP A 775 -7.55 -12.57 -30.30
N TYR A 776 -6.58 -12.05 -31.06
CA TYR A 776 -6.80 -10.91 -31.93
C TYR A 776 -7.04 -11.30 -33.40
N LEU A 777 -7.04 -12.60 -33.73
CA LEU A 777 -7.38 -13.08 -35.07
C LEU A 777 -8.83 -12.74 -35.43
N PRO A 778 -9.13 -12.20 -36.62
CA PRO A 778 -10.49 -11.89 -37.04
C PRO A 778 -11.42 -13.09 -36.90
N GLN A 779 -12.65 -12.88 -36.40
CA GLN A 779 -13.57 -13.97 -36.05
C GLN A 779 -13.95 -14.84 -37.25
N ASP A 780 -14.10 -14.25 -38.45
CA ASP A 780 -14.53 -14.96 -39.65
C ASP A 780 -13.40 -15.57 -40.48
N LEU A 781 -12.14 -15.29 -40.14
CA LEU A 781 -10.98 -15.76 -40.90
C LEU A 781 -10.76 -17.28 -40.66
N PRO A 782 -10.79 -18.12 -41.72
CA PRO A 782 -10.49 -19.54 -41.58
C PRO A 782 -9.00 -19.79 -41.35
N CYS A 783 -8.66 -20.47 -40.26
CA CYS A 783 -7.27 -20.69 -39.85
C CYS A 783 -6.95 -22.17 -39.62
N ARG A 784 -5.83 -22.64 -40.18
CA ARG A 784 -5.19 -23.91 -39.82
C ARG A 784 -4.00 -23.62 -38.92
N VAL A 785 -4.12 -23.94 -37.64
CA VAL A 785 -3.13 -23.64 -36.62
C VAL A 785 -2.25 -24.86 -36.36
N ILE A 786 -0.95 -24.74 -36.57
CA ILE A 786 0.04 -25.72 -36.10
C ILE A 786 0.56 -25.19 -34.75
N PHE A 787 0.20 -25.87 -33.67
CA PHE A 787 0.50 -25.42 -32.31
C PHE A 787 1.66 -26.21 -31.72
N MET A 788 2.82 -25.55 -31.62
CA MET A 788 4.03 -26.14 -31.06
C MET A 788 3.95 -26.21 -29.53
N GLN A 789 4.16 -27.41 -28.99
CA GLN A 789 4.16 -27.68 -27.56
C GLN A 789 5.53 -28.18 -27.12
N ARG A 790 5.99 -27.71 -25.97
CA ARG A 790 7.28 -28.10 -25.38
C ARG A 790 7.15 -28.11 -23.87
N ALA A 791 7.92 -28.99 -23.22
CA ALA A 791 7.86 -29.15 -21.78
C ALA A 791 8.06 -27.81 -21.04
N PRO A 792 7.29 -27.52 -19.98
CA PRO A 792 7.36 -26.25 -19.25
C PRO A 792 8.78 -25.91 -18.80
N ALA A 793 9.48 -26.88 -18.23
CA ALA A 793 10.84 -26.72 -17.72
C ALA A 793 11.86 -26.36 -18.81
N GLU A 794 11.69 -26.86 -20.05
CA GLU A 794 12.55 -26.50 -21.17
C GLU A 794 12.28 -25.09 -21.68
N ILE A 795 11.00 -24.68 -21.78
CA ILE A 795 10.61 -23.33 -22.20
C ILE A 795 11.15 -22.29 -21.22
N ILE A 796 10.92 -22.50 -19.92
CA ILE A 796 11.33 -21.57 -18.86
C ILE A 796 12.85 -21.46 -18.80
N THR A 797 13.56 -22.59 -18.87
CA THR A 797 15.03 -22.61 -18.90
C THR A 797 15.56 -21.88 -20.15
N SER A 798 15.00 -22.16 -21.33
CA SER A 798 15.41 -21.48 -22.56
C SER A 798 15.14 -19.98 -22.53
N GLN A 799 14.01 -19.55 -21.95
CA GLN A 799 13.64 -18.14 -21.84
C GLN A 799 14.58 -17.40 -20.89
N ARG A 800 14.93 -18.01 -19.75
CA ARG A 800 15.90 -17.46 -18.79
C ARG A 800 17.28 -17.27 -19.40
N THR A 801 17.83 -18.29 -20.08
CA THR A 801 19.15 -18.20 -20.71
C THR A 801 19.21 -17.08 -21.74
N MET A 802 18.14 -16.82 -22.47
CA MET A 802 18.03 -15.70 -23.40
C MET A 802 18.05 -14.35 -22.67
N LEU A 803 17.25 -14.19 -21.62
CA LEU A 803 17.19 -12.94 -20.84
C LEU A 803 18.50 -12.62 -20.11
N GLN A 804 19.20 -13.64 -19.60
CA GLN A 804 20.52 -13.50 -18.97
C GLN A 804 21.55 -12.99 -19.99
N ARG A 805 21.56 -13.52 -21.22
CA ARG A 805 22.47 -13.08 -22.28
C ARG A 805 22.19 -11.65 -22.76
N ALA A 806 20.95 -11.19 -22.63
CA ALA A 806 20.54 -9.82 -23.01
C ALA A 806 20.78 -8.77 -21.90
N ALA A 807 21.38 -9.14 -20.76
CA ALA A 807 21.60 -8.27 -19.58
C ALA A 807 20.32 -7.60 -19.01
N LYS A 808 19.12 -8.11 -19.33
CA LYS A 808 17.81 -7.61 -18.88
C LYS A 808 17.30 -8.32 -17.63
N LEU A 809 18.16 -8.50 -16.61
CA LEU A 809 17.83 -9.24 -15.38
C LEU A 809 16.96 -8.45 -14.38
N GLY A 810 16.75 -7.16 -14.60
CA GLY A 810 16.01 -6.27 -13.68
C GLY A 810 14.50 -6.51 -13.58
N ALA A 811 13.93 -7.41 -14.40
CA ALA A 811 12.49 -7.67 -14.47
C ALA A 811 12.12 -9.15 -14.22
N ALA A 812 12.97 -9.93 -13.54
CA ALA A 812 12.72 -11.37 -13.40
C ALA A 812 11.60 -11.67 -12.39
N SER A 813 10.42 -12.04 -12.91
CA SER A 813 9.44 -12.86 -12.19
C SER A 813 10.02 -14.25 -11.91
N SER A 814 9.58 -14.93 -10.85
CA SER A 814 10.05 -16.30 -10.55
C SER A 814 9.67 -17.27 -11.68
N ASP A 815 10.41 -18.37 -11.86
CA ASP A 815 10.10 -19.42 -12.84
C ASP A 815 8.65 -19.89 -12.77
N ALA A 816 8.11 -19.98 -11.56
CA ALA A 816 6.74 -20.40 -11.33
C ALA A 816 5.71 -19.32 -11.66
N ALA A 817 6.05 -18.03 -11.46
CA ALA A 817 5.21 -16.94 -11.93
C ALA A 817 5.17 -16.90 -13.46
N LEU A 818 6.31 -17.12 -14.12
CA LEU A 818 6.37 -17.23 -15.57
C LEU A 818 5.61 -18.47 -16.08
N ALA A 819 5.71 -19.61 -15.39
CA ALA A 819 4.97 -20.82 -15.72
C ALA A 819 3.46 -20.64 -15.55
N ARG A 820 2.99 -19.98 -14.48
CA ARG A 820 1.56 -19.66 -14.31
C ARG A 820 1.05 -18.73 -15.41
N ALA A 821 1.81 -17.69 -15.76
CA ALA A 821 1.44 -16.79 -16.83
C ALA A 821 1.31 -17.53 -18.17
N TYR A 822 2.25 -18.41 -18.47
CA TYR A 822 2.22 -19.25 -19.67
C TYR A 822 1.08 -20.28 -19.67
N ALA A 823 0.81 -20.92 -18.52
CA ALA A 823 -0.32 -21.85 -18.38
C ALA A 823 -1.67 -21.15 -18.62
N ALA A 824 -1.87 -19.96 -18.03
CA ALA A 824 -3.08 -19.16 -18.22
C ALA A 824 -3.25 -18.71 -19.69
N GLN A 825 -2.16 -18.31 -20.36
CA GLN A 825 -2.16 -17.97 -21.78
C GLN A 825 -2.56 -19.16 -22.66
N LEU A 826 -2.06 -20.36 -22.35
CA LEU A 826 -2.42 -21.58 -23.08
C LEU A 826 -3.90 -21.95 -22.87
N GLU A 827 -4.41 -21.81 -21.64
CA GLU A 827 -5.81 -22.09 -21.35
C GLU A 827 -6.75 -21.13 -22.08
N GLY A 828 -6.43 -19.83 -22.11
CA GLY A 828 -7.16 -18.82 -22.87
C GLY A 828 -7.18 -19.13 -24.36
N ALA A 829 -6.01 -19.37 -24.95
CA ALA A 829 -5.89 -19.72 -26.36
C ALA A 829 -6.65 -21.01 -26.71
N SER A 830 -6.56 -22.05 -25.87
CA SER A 830 -7.27 -23.32 -26.08
C SER A 830 -8.78 -23.13 -26.05
N ARG A 831 -9.30 -22.40 -25.06
CA ARG A 831 -10.73 -22.09 -24.94
C ARG A 831 -11.25 -21.34 -26.17
N LEU A 832 -10.50 -20.35 -26.65
CA LEU A 832 -10.87 -19.58 -27.83
C LEU A 832 -10.91 -20.45 -29.09
N MET A 833 -9.87 -21.24 -29.36
CA MET A 833 -9.81 -22.08 -30.56
C MET A 833 -10.91 -23.15 -30.56
N GLN A 834 -11.20 -23.75 -29.41
CA GLN A 834 -12.29 -24.72 -29.27
C GLN A 834 -13.65 -24.12 -29.62
N GLY A 835 -13.89 -22.86 -29.24
CA GLY A 835 -15.12 -22.12 -29.50
C GLY A 835 -15.31 -21.64 -30.94
N ARG A 836 -14.33 -21.83 -31.83
CA ARG A 836 -14.40 -21.39 -33.23
C ARG A 836 -14.60 -22.56 -34.20
N GLU A 837 -15.65 -22.50 -35.01
CA GLU A 837 -15.93 -23.51 -36.05
C GLU A 837 -15.07 -23.34 -37.30
N ASN A 838 -14.48 -22.18 -37.52
CA ASN A 838 -13.61 -21.89 -38.66
C ASN A 838 -12.12 -22.05 -38.35
N VAL A 839 -11.77 -22.79 -37.29
CA VAL A 839 -10.38 -23.02 -36.87
C VAL A 839 -10.11 -24.51 -36.72
N GLU A 840 -9.00 -24.98 -37.28
CA GLU A 840 -8.44 -26.30 -37.01
C GLU A 840 -7.09 -26.18 -36.32
N VAL A 841 -6.75 -27.16 -35.48
CA VAL A 841 -5.53 -27.15 -34.67
C VAL A 841 -4.83 -28.49 -34.77
N LEU A 842 -3.57 -28.49 -35.21
CA LEU A 842 -2.64 -29.60 -35.09
C LEU A 842 -1.65 -29.31 -33.94
N PRO A 843 -1.80 -29.96 -32.77
CA PRO A 843 -0.76 -29.92 -31.75
C PRO A 843 0.46 -30.72 -32.21
N VAL A 844 1.65 -30.14 -32.09
CA VAL A 844 2.92 -30.80 -32.41
C VAL A 844 3.86 -30.67 -31.22
N ARG A 845 4.29 -31.80 -30.65
CA ARG A 845 5.31 -31.78 -29.60
C ARG A 845 6.68 -31.54 -30.24
N HIS A 846 7.39 -30.53 -29.74
CA HIS A 846 8.73 -30.19 -30.17
C HIS A 846 9.70 -31.38 -30.09
N GLN A 847 9.55 -32.22 -29.05
CA GLN A 847 10.37 -33.41 -28.89
C GLN A 847 10.16 -34.44 -30.02
N ASP A 848 8.91 -34.61 -30.48
CA ASP A 848 8.60 -35.52 -31.59
C ASP A 848 9.19 -34.97 -32.90
N ALA A 849 9.12 -33.65 -33.11
CA ALA A 849 9.72 -33.00 -34.28
C ALA A 849 11.25 -33.13 -34.35
N LEU A 850 11.91 -33.44 -33.22
CA LEU A 850 13.34 -33.73 -33.16
C LEU A 850 13.65 -35.23 -33.26
N ASN A 851 12.86 -36.08 -32.58
CA ASN A 851 13.13 -37.50 -32.46
C ASN A 851 12.65 -38.31 -33.67
N ASP A 852 11.51 -37.94 -34.25
CA ASP A 852 10.91 -38.55 -35.44
C ASP A 852 10.37 -37.47 -36.39
N PRO A 853 11.28 -36.69 -37.00
CA PRO A 853 10.89 -35.58 -37.85
C PRO A 853 10.11 -36.03 -39.09
N GLN A 854 10.33 -37.26 -39.57
CA GLN A 854 9.64 -37.78 -40.75
C GLN A 854 8.14 -37.98 -40.45
N ALA A 855 7.80 -38.56 -39.29
CA ALA A 855 6.40 -38.71 -38.90
C ALA A 855 5.70 -37.36 -38.68
N VAL A 856 6.38 -36.40 -38.04
CA VAL A 856 5.83 -35.06 -37.80
C VAL A 856 5.60 -34.30 -39.12
N VAL A 857 6.56 -34.36 -40.04
CA VAL A 857 6.43 -33.74 -41.37
C VAL A 857 5.24 -34.31 -42.13
N GLN A 858 5.05 -35.64 -42.12
CA GLN A 858 3.90 -36.27 -42.77
C GLN A 858 2.58 -35.79 -42.16
N GLN A 859 2.48 -35.72 -40.82
CA GLN A 859 1.29 -35.21 -40.13
C GLN A 859 0.97 -33.75 -40.48
N VAL A 860 2.01 -32.91 -40.63
CA VAL A 860 1.86 -31.50 -41.01
C VAL A 860 1.39 -31.39 -42.46
N LEU A 861 1.97 -32.13 -43.40
CA LEU A 861 1.56 -32.14 -44.81
C LEU A 861 0.13 -32.65 -44.97
N ASP A 862 -0.23 -33.73 -44.27
CA ASP A 862 -1.60 -34.28 -44.28
C ASP A 862 -2.61 -33.27 -43.70
N PHE A 863 -2.25 -32.60 -42.60
CA PHE A 863 -3.09 -31.58 -41.98
C PHE A 863 -3.32 -30.37 -42.89
N LEU A 864 -2.26 -29.93 -43.56
CA LEU A 864 -2.32 -28.83 -44.50
C LEU A 864 -2.78 -29.27 -45.90
N GLN A 865 -2.99 -30.56 -46.16
CA GLN A 865 -3.36 -31.07 -47.49
C GLN A 865 -2.40 -30.55 -48.59
N LEU A 866 -1.09 -30.62 -48.34
CA LEU A 866 -0.05 -30.14 -49.25
C LEU A 866 0.82 -31.28 -49.77
N ASP A 867 1.15 -31.23 -51.06
CA ASP A 867 2.16 -32.09 -51.68
C ASP A 867 3.55 -31.45 -51.51
N GLY A 868 4.20 -31.70 -50.36
CA GLY A 868 5.52 -31.14 -50.01
C GLY A 868 6.66 -32.15 -50.06
N ASP A 869 7.90 -31.68 -50.22
CA ASP A 869 9.10 -32.52 -50.16
C ASP A 869 9.44 -32.89 -48.71
N VAL A 870 9.04 -34.10 -48.32
CA VAL A 870 9.31 -34.66 -46.98
C VAL A 870 10.81 -34.66 -46.66
N GLY A 871 11.67 -34.97 -47.63
CA GLY A 871 13.11 -35.01 -47.43
C GLY A 871 13.70 -33.63 -47.15
N ALA A 872 13.27 -32.61 -47.89
CA ALA A 872 13.70 -31.23 -47.69
C ALA A 872 13.25 -30.68 -46.32
N MET A 873 12.02 -30.98 -45.90
CA MET A 873 11.51 -30.56 -44.59
C MET A 873 12.27 -31.23 -43.44
N VAL A 874 12.55 -32.53 -43.53
CA VAL A 874 13.32 -33.27 -42.51
C VAL A 874 14.74 -32.71 -42.37
N GLN A 875 15.40 -32.34 -43.48
CA GLN A 875 16.74 -31.77 -43.46
C GLN A 875 16.84 -30.40 -42.73
N THR A 876 15.72 -29.72 -42.48
CA THR A 876 15.73 -28.47 -41.70
C THR A 876 16.02 -28.69 -40.21
N VAL A 877 15.76 -29.90 -39.71
CA VAL A 877 15.92 -30.28 -38.30
C VAL A 877 17.39 -30.42 -37.96
N ASP A 878 17.84 -29.59 -37.03
CA ASP A 878 19.19 -29.61 -36.50
C ASP A 878 19.13 -29.87 -34.99
N ALA A 879 19.47 -31.10 -34.60
CA ALA A 879 19.41 -31.55 -33.22
C ALA A 879 20.42 -30.82 -32.32
N ASP A 880 21.50 -30.25 -32.88
CA ASP A 880 22.54 -29.53 -32.13
C ASP A 880 22.08 -28.12 -31.70
N LEU A 881 20.99 -27.61 -32.29
CA LEU A 881 20.32 -26.39 -31.85
C LEU A 881 19.43 -26.61 -30.61
N HIS A 882 19.15 -27.86 -30.22
CA HIS A 882 18.46 -28.21 -28.98
C HIS A 882 19.44 -28.30 -27.79
N ARG A 883 19.86 -27.13 -27.30
CA ARG A 883 20.92 -26.98 -26.29
C ARG A 883 20.48 -27.21 -24.83
N VAL A 884 19.18 -27.36 -24.59
CA VAL A 884 18.60 -27.55 -23.24
C VAL A 884 17.85 -28.87 -23.25
N LYS A 885 18.51 -29.93 -22.77
CA LYS A 885 17.93 -31.26 -22.56
C LYS A 885 17.74 -31.44 -21.06
N ILE A 886 16.52 -31.73 -20.63
CA ILE A 886 16.30 -32.21 -19.27
C ILE A 886 16.42 -33.73 -19.33
N PRO A 887 17.25 -34.38 -18.49
CA PRO A 887 17.32 -35.83 -18.45
C PRO A 887 15.92 -36.37 -18.17
N THR A 888 15.40 -37.22 -19.05
CA THR A 888 14.24 -38.05 -18.73
C THR A 888 14.65 -38.98 -17.58
N ALA A 889 13.89 -38.94 -16.48
CA ALA A 889 14.03 -39.89 -15.38
C ALA A 889 13.76 -41.32 -15.83
#